data_AF-A0A366ID35-F1
#
_entry.id   AF-A0A366ID35-F1
#
_cell.length_a   1.000
_cell.length_b   1.000
_cell.length_c   1.000
_cell.angle_alpha   90.00
_cell.angle_beta   90.00
_cell.angle_gamma   90.00
#
_symmetry.space_group_name_H-M   'P 1'
#
loop_
_entity.id
_entity.type
_entity.pdbx_description
1 polymer ?
#
loop_
_entity_poly.entity_id
_entity_poly.type
_entity_poly.pdbx_seq_one_letter_code
_entity_poly.pdbx_strand_id
1 'polypeptide(L)'
;MRPRRVSTRADLRDFIDLAPRLARTRGEIDHWVPLFASDIAQWHTGSGWFAEEVELWLLDDESGVSAARMICHRSPALAEKLAETGGGPAAPRPTLFFGALEAADPSALDELITLIRSRAAAHGCTRMFGPVSPLPNVTGGLLTDGADEPGFFDTVWNPEFLAEGFLRAGFAPWGRAQTWEVAVGDIPAPRATAPSPHEWADRGLRRRRVSRAGLRAFARRLLPTLNAAFARLPYYTEITPAQLRAQMAGLAALMDPALIVDVVGCEDPDDAPPRCFALVIPDPLPVLRAHDGRLGPAAIVDLLRSRRRLTDAVLIIQGTAPEHQGRGILSLVMRELNAELVAGGYRRLRVTFIAEDNPASAAVFANSGGRPLHDLAFIEAAVTPRTARGGVGAEAIAELFTHAARSPSAHNTQPWVPRLLGTAGDPTTAEVVVTVDPARCLPAGDPEHLDLHLSMGCWVESLAISAAEAGIGVVPVSVTGSGPGLEIRLHVVSDGAARAELSVSPEAGADALWPRFGTADLHHRQVDRGPLARDEPAFARALEEMGPGLTAAGLRLATIPDAGWRSLLAQASLSMIATPRIFAEALDWCRFDKRDPRYHEDGLTAECLRLPPILAVPGSRLNSSALRPWIARIAATAALPLDVGHRVLAKRFPPPAPASDSARPHHVVLTADAGAGDSARDEIAIGRCLLRTWLLFDRHGLRVDVHSELKDIPETNQGLRDLAGPGRPLAAFSVGRSTTPVPRSHRKPP
;
A
#
# COMPACT_ATOMS: atom_id res chain seq x y z
N MET A 1 19.08 3.57 -16.41
CA MET A 1 18.86 4.70 -15.46
C MET A 1 18.84 4.19 -14.03
N ARG A 2 18.96 5.06 -13.00
CA ARG A 2 18.97 4.63 -11.59
C ARG A 2 17.69 5.08 -10.85
N PRO A 3 16.89 4.15 -10.28
CA PRO A 3 15.72 4.52 -9.50
C PRO A 3 16.10 5.06 -8.12
N ARG A 4 15.47 6.17 -7.74
CA ARG A 4 15.61 6.82 -6.43
C ARG A 4 14.23 7.05 -5.82
N ARG A 5 14.00 6.49 -4.63
CA ARG A 5 12.79 6.77 -3.85
C ARG A 5 12.89 8.16 -3.24
N VAL A 6 11.84 8.96 -3.38
CA VAL A 6 11.75 10.28 -2.77
C VAL A 6 11.60 10.10 -1.26
N SER A 7 12.58 10.60 -0.50
CA SER A 7 12.61 10.46 0.97
C SER A 7 12.99 11.77 1.67
N THR A 8 13.63 12.69 0.96
CA THR A 8 14.09 13.97 1.49
C THR A 8 13.30 15.14 0.89
N ARG A 9 13.43 16.32 1.51
CA ARG A 9 12.87 17.57 0.96
C ARG A 9 13.51 17.97 -0.37
N ALA A 10 14.76 17.56 -0.61
CA ALA A 10 15.44 17.81 -1.87
C ALA A 10 14.84 16.93 -2.97
N ASP A 11 14.69 15.63 -2.72
CA ASP A 11 14.03 14.71 -3.65
C ASP A 11 12.61 15.17 -3.99
N LEU A 12 11.84 15.64 -3.00
CA LEU A 12 10.47 16.11 -3.22
C LEU A 12 10.46 17.35 -4.12
N ARG A 13 11.45 18.23 -3.97
CA ARG A 13 11.60 19.40 -4.84
C ARG A 13 11.92 18.96 -6.26
N ASP A 14 12.88 18.06 -6.44
CA ASP A 14 13.23 17.50 -7.75
C ASP A 14 12.01 16.85 -8.41
N PHE A 15 11.23 16.10 -7.64
CA PHE A 15 10.00 15.47 -8.12
C PHE A 15 8.99 16.49 -8.61
N ILE A 16 8.74 17.56 -7.85
CA ILE A 16 7.80 18.63 -8.23
C ILE A 16 8.31 19.38 -9.47
N ASP A 17 9.60 19.72 -9.50
CA ASP A 17 10.22 20.55 -10.54
C ASP A 17 10.51 19.81 -11.85
N LEU A 18 10.43 18.47 -11.86
CA LEU A 18 10.67 17.67 -13.06
C LEU A 18 9.70 18.01 -14.20
N ALA A 19 8.38 18.01 -13.95
CA ALA A 19 7.38 18.26 -14.98
C ALA A 19 7.53 19.61 -15.69
N PRO A 20 7.57 20.76 -14.98
CA PRO A 20 7.76 22.05 -15.63
C PRO A 20 9.13 22.14 -16.34
N ARG A 21 10.17 21.47 -15.82
CA ARG A 21 11.46 21.41 -16.50
C ARG A 21 11.36 20.66 -17.82
N LEU A 22 10.76 19.47 -17.84
CA LEU A 22 10.59 18.67 -19.06
C LEU A 22 9.70 19.39 -20.08
N ALA A 23 8.60 20.00 -19.63
CA ALA A 23 7.73 20.79 -20.50
C ALA A 23 8.49 21.93 -21.20
N ARG A 24 9.37 22.65 -20.47
CA ARG A 24 10.24 23.68 -21.09
C ARG A 24 11.24 23.09 -22.07
N THR A 25 11.91 22.00 -21.70
CA THR A 25 12.92 21.35 -22.54
C THR A 25 12.32 20.86 -23.87
N ARG A 26 11.06 20.43 -23.88
CA ARG A 26 10.36 19.98 -25.09
C ARG A 26 9.58 21.05 -25.84
N GLY A 27 9.48 22.26 -25.29
CA GLY A 27 8.65 23.32 -25.88
C GLY A 27 7.14 23.12 -25.69
N GLU A 28 6.74 22.37 -24.67
CA GLU A 28 5.35 21.97 -24.36
C GLU A 28 4.74 22.83 -23.22
N ILE A 29 5.34 23.99 -22.92
CA ILE A 29 4.96 24.83 -21.77
C ILE A 29 3.51 25.36 -21.87
N ASP A 30 2.98 25.45 -23.08
CA ASP A 30 1.61 25.88 -23.37
C ASP A 30 0.61 24.73 -23.43
N HIS A 31 1.06 23.49 -23.24
CA HIS A 31 0.24 22.27 -23.37
C HIS A 31 0.09 21.50 -22.07
N TRP A 32 1.17 21.41 -21.27
CA TRP A 32 1.19 20.60 -20.05
C TRP A 32 0.15 21.03 -19.01
N VAL A 33 -0.25 20.10 -18.13
CA VAL A 33 -1.16 20.37 -17.01
C VAL A 33 -0.43 20.06 -15.69
N PRO A 34 -0.17 21.06 -14.82
CA PRO A 34 0.48 20.81 -13.54
C PRO A 34 -0.43 20.08 -12.57
N LEU A 35 0.13 19.09 -11.89
CA LEU A 35 -0.37 18.66 -10.59
C LEU A 35 -0.03 19.70 -9.52
N PHE A 36 -0.88 19.83 -8.51
CA PHE A 36 -0.62 20.74 -7.40
C PHE A 36 0.56 20.26 -6.56
N ALA A 37 1.55 21.13 -6.36
CA ALA A 37 2.70 20.84 -5.50
C ALA A 37 2.29 20.49 -4.06
N SER A 38 1.17 21.04 -3.56
CA SER A 38 0.61 20.71 -2.24
C SER A 38 0.10 19.28 -2.16
N ASP A 39 -0.46 18.74 -3.24
CA ASP A 39 -1.02 17.38 -3.25
C ASP A 39 0.12 16.37 -3.29
N ILE A 40 1.13 16.61 -4.14
CA ILE A 40 2.37 15.82 -4.15
C ILE A 40 3.04 15.81 -2.77
N ALA A 41 3.12 16.97 -2.10
CA ALA A 41 3.69 17.05 -0.76
C ALA A 41 2.86 16.26 0.27
N GLN A 42 1.53 16.29 0.19
CA GLN A 42 0.65 15.51 1.06
C GLN A 42 0.77 13.99 0.82
N TRP A 43 0.95 13.57 -0.43
CA TRP A 43 1.24 12.16 -0.76
C TRP A 43 2.55 11.71 -0.14
N HIS A 44 3.61 12.53 -0.25
CA HIS A 44 4.92 12.24 0.33
C HIS A 44 4.91 12.17 1.86
N THR A 45 4.13 13.03 2.54
CA THR A 45 4.06 13.05 4.02
C THR A 45 3.01 12.11 4.59
N GLY A 46 2.07 11.61 3.77
CA GLY A 46 0.90 10.86 4.23
C GLY A 46 -0.06 11.70 5.09
N SER A 47 -0.11 13.02 4.87
CA SER A 47 -0.94 13.95 5.67
C SER A 47 -2.20 14.43 4.94
N GLY A 48 -2.46 13.90 3.75
CA GLY A 48 -3.61 14.27 2.93
C GLY A 48 -4.90 13.52 3.27
N TRP A 49 -5.90 13.65 2.40
CA TRP A 49 -7.16 12.90 2.51
C TRP A 49 -7.05 11.45 2.06
N PHE A 50 -6.05 11.14 1.23
CA PHE A 50 -5.77 9.79 0.75
C PHE A 50 -5.04 8.99 1.84
N ALA A 51 -5.62 7.87 2.26
CA ALA A 51 -5.19 7.16 3.45
C ALA A 51 -4.04 6.18 3.19
N GLU A 52 -3.95 5.68 1.96
CA GLU A 52 -2.97 4.68 1.56
C GLU A 52 -1.57 5.30 1.33
N GLU A 53 -0.53 4.51 1.56
CA GLU A 53 0.85 4.93 1.31
C GLU A 53 1.07 5.13 -0.18
N VAL A 54 1.60 6.30 -0.54
CA VAL A 54 2.00 6.64 -1.91
C VAL A 54 3.52 6.69 -1.99
N GLU A 55 4.10 5.84 -2.82
CA GLU A 55 5.52 5.87 -3.13
C GLU A 55 5.77 6.87 -4.27
N LEU A 56 6.73 7.76 -4.08
CA LEU A 56 7.20 8.69 -5.11
C LEU A 56 8.59 8.22 -5.57
N TRP A 57 8.78 8.12 -6.88
CA TRP A 57 10.01 7.62 -7.49
C TRP A 57 10.53 8.58 -8.56
N LEU A 58 11.84 8.76 -8.58
CA LEU A 58 12.60 9.42 -9.63
C LEU A 58 13.50 8.39 -10.34
N LEU A 59 13.75 8.59 -11.63
CA LEU A 59 14.80 7.90 -12.37
C LEU A 59 15.86 8.91 -12.77
N ASP A 60 17.07 8.73 -12.27
CA ASP A 60 18.21 9.59 -12.60
C ASP A 60 19.00 9.00 -13.77
N ASP A 61 19.42 9.86 -14.69
CA ASP A 61 20.33 9.52 -15.77
C ASP A 61 21.77 9.29 -15.25
N GLU A 62 22.71 8.99 -16.15
CA GLU A 62 24.11 8.74 -15.78
C GLU A 62 24.81 9.97 -15.17
N SER A 63 24.30 11.17 -15.44
CA SER A 63 24.82 12.42 -14.87
C SER A 63 24.22 12.75 -13.50
N GLY A 64 23.25 11.96 -13.03
CA GLY A 64 22.55 12.17 -11.77
C GLY A 64 21.38 13.15 -11.86
N VAL A 65 20.95 13.52 -13.09
CA VAL A 65 19.79 14.38 -13.32
C VAL A 65 18.54 13.53 -13.49
N SER A 66 17.46 13.87 -12.80
CA SER A 66 16.20 13.13 -12.93
C SER A 66 15.63 13.26 -14.34
N ALA A 67 15.41 12.14 -15.01
CA ALA A 67 14.86 12.04 -16.35
C ALA A 67 13.39 11.57 -16.34
N ALA A 68 12.95 10.85 -15.32
CA ALA A 68 11.55 10.43 -15.19
C ALA A 68 11.06 10.45 -13.75
N ARG A 69 9.74 10.51 -13.55
CA ARG A 69 9.08 10.33 -12.25
C ARG A 69 7.81 9.51 -12.38
N MET A 70 7.43 8.89 -11.28
CA MET A 70 6.10 8.32 -11.08
C MET A 70 5.71 8.34 -9.62
N ILE A 71 4.41 8.29 -9.36
CA ILE A 71 3.91 7.70 -8.12
C ILE A 71 3.46 6.27 -8.35
N CYS A 72 3.55 5.44 -7.31
CA CYS A 72 2.82 4.18 -7.25
C CYS A 72 2.24 3.93 -5.86
N HIS A 73 1.11 3.24 -5.79
CA HIS A 73 0.40 2.95 -4.55
C HIS A 73 -0.52 1.74 -4.71
N ARG A 74 -1.17 1.33 -3.62
CA ARG A 74 -2.22 0.31 -3.62
C ARG A 74 -3.47 0.90 -2.99
N SER A 75 -4.63 0.67 -3.60
CA SER A 75 -5.92 1.05 -3.02
C SER A 75 -6.87 -0.15 -3.08
N PRO A 76 -7.16 -0.79 -1.94
CA PRO A 76 -8.10 -1.91 -1.88
C PRO A 76 -9.48 -1.54 -2.44
N ALA A 77 -9.99 -0.35 -2.10
CA ALA A 77 -11.29 0.14 -2.56
C ALA A 77 -11.37 0.26 -4.08
N LEU A 78 -10.32 0.80 -4.72
CA LEU A 78 -10.28 0.89 -6.18
C LEU A 78 -10.11 -0.48 -6.84
N ALA A 79 -9.28 -1.37 -6.26
CA ALA A 79 -9.09 -2.72 -6.77
C ALA A 79 -10.38 -3.56 -6.70
N GLU A 80 -11.16 -3.41 -5.63
CA GLU A 80 -12.49 -4.00 -5.48
C GLU A 80 -13.45 -3.47 -6.55
N LYS A 81 -13.50 -2.14 -6.75
CA LYS A 81 -14.39 -1.54 -7.74
C LYS A 81 -14.10 -2.00 -9.17
N LEU A 82 -12.81 -2.09 -9.52
CA LEU A 82 -12.39 -2.58 -10.83
C LEU A 82 -12.60 -4.10 -11.02
N ALA A 83 -12.89 -4.87 -9.96
CA ALA A 83 -13.19 -6.29 -10.05
C ALA A 83 -14.67 -6.57 -10.31
N GLU A 84 -15.58 -5.73 -9.79
CA GLU A 84 -17.04 -5.85 -9.97
C GLU A 84 -17.47 -5.86 -11.45
N THR A 85 -16.67 -5.27 -12.34
CA THR A 85 -17.02 -5.02 -13.74
C THR A 85 -16.53 -6.08 -14.72
N GLY A 86 -15.84 -7.13 -14.24
CA GLY A 86 -15.31 -8.23 -15.05
C GLY A 86 -16.27 -9.39 -15.35
N GLY A 87 -17.58 -9.28 -15.05
CA GLY A 87 -18.57 -10.31 -15.38
C GLY A 87 -18.83 -11.39 -14.30
N GLY A 88 -18.85 -11.01 -13.03
CA GLY A 88 -19.24 -11.87 -11.90
C GLY A 88 -18.47 -11.55 -10.62
N PRO A 89 -18.78 -12.18 -9.47
CA PRO A 89 -18.04 -12.02 -8.23
C PRO A 89 -16.66 -12.69 -8.34
N ALA A 90 -15.73 -12.04 -9.03
CA ALA A 90 -14.32 -12.41 -9.00
C ALA A 90 -13.65 -11.70 -7.82
N ALA A 91 -12.81 -12.41 -7.07
CA ALA A 91 -12.02 -11.80 -6.00
C ALA A 91 -11.14 -10.67 -6.57
N PRO A 92 -11.00 -9.52 -5.87
CA PRO A 92 -10.20 -8.42 -6.35
C PRO A 92 -8.74 -8.85 -6.55
N ARG A 93 -8.21 -8.57 -7.75
CA ARG A 93 -6.81 -8.83 -8.07
C ARG A 93 -5.93 -7.82 -7.32
N PRO A 94 -4.88 -8.25 -6.60
CA PRO A 94 -3.88 -7.35 -6.07
C PRO A 94 -3.33 -6.44 -7.18
N THR A 95 -3.59 -5.14 -7.08
CA THR A 95 -3.30 -4.19 -8.16
C THR A 95 -2.32 -3.13 -7.70
N LEU A 96 -1.26 -2.92 -8.49
CA LEU A 96 -0.40 -1.74 -8.37
C LEU A 96 -1.01 -0.61 -9.19
N PHE A 97 -1.30 0.50 -8.53
CA PHE A 97 -1.70 1.72 -9.19
C PHE A 97 -0.49 2.61 -9.42
N PHE A 98 -0.39 3.24 -10.59
CA PHE A 98 0.69 4.16 -10.92
C PHE A 98 0.15 5.44 -11.57
N GLY A 99 0.84 6.57 -11.43
CA GLY A 99 0.40 7.87 -11.94
C GLY A 99 1.46 8.95 -11.80
N ALA A 100 1.05 10.22 -11.90
CA ALA A 100 1.93 11.39 -11.93
C ALA A 100 3.18 11.19 -12.82
N LEU A 101 2.97 10.55 -13.97
CA LEU A 101 4.03 10.05 -14.84
C LEU A 101 4.65 11.19 -15.64
N GLU A 102 5.97 11.27 -15.62
CA GLU A 102 6.75 12.09 -16.54
C GLU A 102 7.97 11.27 -16.96
N ALA A 103 8.37 11.33 -18.22
CA ALA A 103 9.60 10.70 -18.70
C ALA A 103 10.21 11.57 -19.79
N ALA A 104 11.52 11.84 -19.74
CA ALA A 104 12.25 12.78 -20.60
C ALA A 104 12.11 12.47 -22.09
N ASP A 105 12.18 11.19 -22.43
CA ASP A 105 12.22 10.63 -23.77
C ASP A 105 11.73 9.16 -23.73
N PRO A 106 11.63 8.46 -24.88
CA PRO A 106 11.22 7.06 -24.91
C PRO A 106 12.12 6.12 -24.09
N SER A 107 13.42 6.39 -23.98
CA SER A 107 14.34 5.55 -23.19
C SER A 107 14.05 5.69 -21.69
N ALA A 108 13.76 6.91 -21.23
CA ALA A 108 13.35 7.16 -19.85
C ALA A 108 12.02 6.48 -19.51
N LEU A 109 11.11 6.41 -20.50
CA LEU A 109 9.82 5.74 -20.36
C LEU A 109 9.97 4.22 -20.24
N ASP A 110 10.83 3.59 -21.04
CA ASP A 110 11.06 2.14 -20.97
C ASP A 110 11.63 1.72 -19.59
N GLU A 111 12.53 2.54 -19.03
CA GLU A 111 13.05 2.37 -17.67
C GLU A 111 11.96 2.59 -16.61
N LEU A 112 11.07 3.56 -16.83
CA LEU A 112 9.92 3.81 -15.94
C LEU A 112 8.93 2.64 -15.94
N ILE A 113 8.65 2.05 -17.11
CA ILE A 113 7.82 0.85 -17.25
C ILE A 113 8.47 -0.34 -16.54
N THR A 114 9.78 -0.50 -16.67
CA THR A 114 10.55 -1.52 -15.94
C THR A 114 10.43 -1.33 -14.43
N LEU A 115 10.50 -0.08 -13.96
CA LEU A 115 10.28 0.25 -12.55
C LEU A 115 8.83 -0.07 -12.11
N ILE A 116 7.81 0.26 -12.89
CA ILE A 116 6.40 -0.09 -12.59
C ILE A 116 6.25 -1.60 -12.40
N ARG A 117 6.81 -2.40 -13.31
CA ARG A 117 6.77 -3.88 -13.23
C ARG A 117 7.49 -4.42 -12.00
N SER A 118 8.69 -3.91 -11.70
CA SER A 118 9.45 -4.36 -10.52
C SER A 118 8.76 -3.98 -9.20
N ARG A 119 8.11 -2.80 -9.12
CA ARG A 119 7.29 -2.43 -7.96
C ARG A 119 6.06 -3.32 -7.84
N ALA A 120 5.43 -3.68 -8.95
CA ALA A 120 4.26 -4.55 -8.92
C ALA A 120 4.62 -5.94 -8.37
N ALA A 121 5.74 -6.52 -8.83
CA ALA A 121 6.27 -7.78 -8.31
C ALA A 121 6.64 -7.68 -6.82
N ALA A 122 7.35 -6.62 -6.40
CA ALA A 122 7.74 -6.41 -5.00
C ALA A 122 6.55 -6.30 -4.04
N HIS A 123 5.40 -5.85 -4.53
CA HIS A 123 4.14 -5.75 -3.77
C HIS A 123 3.21 -6.97 -3.92
N GLY A 124 3.62 -7.98 -4.70
CA GLY A 124 2.79 -9.17 -4.98
C GLY A 124 1.54 -8.83 -5.80
N CYS A 125 1.58 -7.77 -6.61
CA CYS A 125 0.47 -7.37 -7.47
C CYS A 125 0.42 -8.25 -8.72
N THR A 126 -0.77 -8.69 -9.09
CA THR A 126 -1.04 -9.46 -10.32
C THR A 126 -1.60 -8.59 -11.45
N ARG A 127 -1.85 -7.31 -11.18
CA ARG A 127 -2.32 -6.30 -12.12
C ARG A 127 -1.59 -4.98 -11.92
N MET A 128 -1.35 -4.26 -13.00
CA MET A 128 -0.92 -2.87 -13.00
C MET A 128 -2.02 -2.04 -13.66
N PHE A 129 -2.35 -0.88 -13.10
CA PHE A 129 -3.40 0.00 -13.60
C PHE A 129 -3.02 1.48 -13.41
N GLY A 130 -3.18 2.30 -14.44
CA GLY A 130 -2.84 3.73 -14.37
C GLY A 130 -3.07 4.42 -15.72
N PRO A 131 -2.64 5.68 -15.91
CA PRO A 131 -2.15 6.59 -14.89
C PRO A 131 -3.28 7.06 -13.95
N VAL A 132 -3.08 7.03 -12.63
CA VAL A 132 -4.03 7.50 -11.61
C VAL A 132 -3.31 8.23 -10.47
N SER A 133 -3.78 9.44 -10.12
CA SER A 133 -3.08 10.36 -9.21
C SER A 133 -3.94 10.92 -8.06
N PRO A 134 -4.17 10.16 -6.98
CA PRO A 134 -4.01 8.71 -6.88
C PRO A 134 -5.25 7.94 -7.39
N LEU A 135 -6.41 8.61 -7.54
CA LEU A 135 -7.66 7.96 -7.97
C LEU A 135 -8.14 8.48 -9.34
N PRO A 136 -8.84 7.64 -10.14
CA PRO A 136 -9.44 8.05 -11.41
C PRO A 136 -10.39 9.25 -11.32
N ASN A 137 -11.13 9.37 -10.20
CA ASN A 137 -12.07 10.47 -9.95
C ASN A 137 -11.40 11.73 -9.36
N VAL A 138 -10.07 11.78 -9.35
CA VAL A 138 -9.27 12.95 -8.95
C VAL A 138 -8.50 13.46 -10.16
N THR A 139 -7.56 12.68 -10.65
CA THR A 139 -6.76 13.01 -11.84
C THR A 139 -6.18 11.72 -12.38
N GLY A 140 -6.32 11.48 -13.68
CA GLY A 140 -5.79 10.28 -14.32
C GLY A 140 -6.18 10.18 -15.78
N GLY A 141 -5.68 9.13 -16.42
CA GLY A 141 -5.77 8.92 -17.86
C GLY A 141 -4.43 9.13 -18.55
N LEU A 142 -4.31 8.53 -19.72
CA LEU A 142 -3.22 8.66 -20.67
C LEU A 142 -3.82 9.25 -21.95
N LEU A 143 -3.26 10.36 -22.42
CA LEU A 143 -3.59 10.99 -23.69
C LEU A 143 -3.10 10.09 -24.82
N THR A 144 -4.05 9.50 -25.56
CA THR A 144 -3.78 8.60 -26.70
C THR A 144 -3.89 9.30 -28.04
N ASP A 145 -4.65 10.41 -28.12
CA ASP A 145 -4.73 11.27 -29.31
C ASP A 145 -5.07 12.72 -28.92
N GLY A 146 -4.71 13.68 -29.77
CA GLY A 146 -4.94 15.12 -29.57
C GLY A 146 -3.81 15.86 -28.84
N ALA A 147 -2.58 15.34 -28.85
CA ALA A 147 -1.43 15.97 -28.17
C ALA A 147 -1.12 17.40 -28.67
N ASP A 148 -1.47 17.72 -29.92
CA ASP A 148 -1.30 19.06 -30.50
C ASP A 148 -2.19 20.12 -29.83
N GLU A 149 -3.30 19.71 -29.21
CA GLU A 149 -4.22 20.59 -28.51
C GLU A 149 -3.78 20.76 -27.04
N PRO A 150 -3.73 22.00 -26.51
CA PRO A 150 -3.25 22.22 -25.16
C PRO A 150 -4.21 21.65 -24.13
N GLY A 151 -3.67 21.00 -23.10
CA GLY A 151 -4.43 20.54 -21.94
C GLY A 151 -5.13 21.70 -21.23
N PHE A 152 -6.10 21.36 -20.38
CA PHE A 152 -6.85 22.29 -19.54
C PHE A 152 -6.97 21.80 -18.11
N PHE A 153 -7.44 22.67 -17.21
CA PHE A 153 -7.51 22.32 -15.80
C PHE A 153 -8.33 21.04 -15.54
N ASP A 154 -7.94 20.28 -14.52
CA ASP A 154 -8.59 19.02 -14.10
C ASP A 154 -8.55 17.89 -15.15
N THR A 155 -7.56 17.93 -16.05
CA THR A 155 -7.28 16.87 -17.03
C THR A 155 -5.81 16.48 -17.04
N VAL A 156 -5.45 15.52 -17.89
CA VAL A 156 -4.07 15.12 -18.14
C VAL A 156 -3.62 15.58 -19.52
N TRP A 157 -2.31 15.79 -19.67
CA TRP A 157 -1.67 15.96 -20.97
C TRP A 157 -0.31 15.27 -20.92
N ASN A 158 0.01 14.50 -21.95
CA ASN A 158 1.33 13.87 -22.11
C ASN A 158 1.76 13.91 -23.57
N PRO A 159 3.07 13.90 -23.86
CA PRO A 159 3.55 13.74 -25.22
C PRO A 159 3.17 12.37 -25.80
N GLU A 160 3.10 12.27 -27.13
CA GLU A 160 2.61 11.10 -27.87
C GLU A 160 3.38 9.81 -27.52
N PHE A 161 4.70 9.91 -27.35
CA PHE A 161 5.55 8.75 -27.07
C PHE A 161 5.21 8.04 -25.75
N LEU A 162 4.55 8.72 -24.81
CA LEU A 162 4.07 8.09 -23.57
C LEU A 162 3.02 7.01 -23.88
N ALA A 163 2.00 7.34 -24.67
CA ALA A 163 0.96 6.39 -25.06
C ALA A 163 1.53 5.25 -25.88
N GLU A 164 2.33 5.56 -26.91
CA GLU A 164 2.95 4.54 -27.75
C GLU A 164 3.85 3.59 -26.95
N GLY A 165 4.64 4.11 -26.01
CA GLY A 165 5.55 3.30 -25.21
C GLY A 165 4.82 2.29 -24.32
N PHE A 166 3.74 2.71 -23.66
CA PHE A 166 2.92 1.78 -22.87
C PHE A 166 2.24 0.71 -23.73
N LEU A 167 1.69 1.09 -24.89
CA LEU A 167 1.09 0.13 -25.82
C LEU A 167 2.13 -0.88 -26.36
N ARG A 168 3.32 -0.41 -26.76
CA ARG A 168 4.44 -1.28 -27.17
C ARG A 168 4.88 -2.21 -26.04
N ALA A 169 4.83 -1.76 -24.79
CA ALA A 169 5.17 -2.55 -23.62
C ALA A 169 4.07 -3.54 -23.18
N GLY A 170 3.00 -3.69 -23.97
CA GLY A 170 1.94 -4.68 -23.75
C GLY A 170 0.87 -4.25 -22.75
N PHE A 171 0.76 -2.95 -22.45
CA PHE A 171 -0.40 -2.42 -21.73
C PHE A 171 -1.58 -2.28 -22.69
N ALA A 172 -2.78 -2.63 -22.23
CA ALA A 172 -4.02 -2.50 -22.96
C ALA A 172 -4.80 -1.26 -22.49
N PRO A 173 -5.45 -0.50 -23.39
CA PRO A 173 -6.37 0.56 -23.01
C PRO A 173 -7.54 0.03 -22.20
N TRP A 174 -7.98 0.82 -21.21
CA TRP A 174 -9.13 0.56 -20.37
C TRP A 174 -9.94 1.85 -20.21
N GLY A 175 -11.26 1.74 -20.30
CA GLY A 175 -12.17 2.88 -20.06
C GLY A 175 -11.87 4.07 -20.98
N ARG A 176 -11.96 3.86 -22.30
CA ARG A 176 -11.76 4.93 -23.29
C ARG A 176 -12.74 6.08 -23.04
N ALA A 177 -12.23 7.30 -23.14
CA ALA A 177 -12.97 8.51 -22.85
C ALA A 177 -12.46 9.67 -23.71
N GLN A 178 -13.26 10.73 -23.79
CA GLN A 178 -12.91 11.92 -24.57
C GLN A 178 -13.13 13.18 -23.75
N THR A 179 -12.22 14.15 -23.84
CA THR A 179 -12.52 15.53 -23.44
C THR A 179 -13.27 16.23 -24.57
N TRP A 180 -14.04 17.26 -24.23
CA TRP A 180 -14.81 18.00 -25.22
C TRP A 180 -14.58 19.51 -25.12
N GLU A 181 -14.73 20.20 -26.24
CA GLU A 181 -14.74 21.65 -26.31
C GLU A 181 -16.05 22.12 -26.95
N VAL A 182 -16.71 23.09 -26.32
CA VAL A 182 -17.85 23.81 -26.85
C VAL A 182 -17.44 25.27 -27.03
N ALA A 183 -17.35 25.74 -28.27
CA ALA A 183 -17.17 27.15 -28.55
C ALA A 183 -18.47 27.89 -28.20
N VAL A 184 -18.41 28.87 -27.29
CA VAL A 184 -19.61 29.54 -26.77
C VAL A 184 -20.35 30.30 -27.88
N GLY A 185 -19.62 30.82 -28.87
CA GLY A 185 -20.19 31.49 -30.04
C GLY A 185 -20.96 30.56 -30.98
N ASP A 186 -20.70 29.26 -30.93
CA ASP A 186 -21.34 28.26 -31.81
C ASP A 186 -22.54 27.58 -31.14
N ILE A 187 -22.87 27.94 -29.89
CA ILE A 187 -24.01 27.38 -29.17
C ILE A 187 -25.31 27.79 -29.88
N PRO A 188 -26.18 26.83 -30.27
CA PRO A 188 -27.45 27.16 -30.92
C PRO A 188 -28.33 28.05 -30.04
N ALA A 189 -29.00 29.05 -30.63
CA ALA A 189 -29.81 30.04 -29.90
C ALA A 189 -30.84 29.44 -28.91
N PRO A 190 -31.58 28.35 -29.22
CA PRO A 190 -32.49 27.71 -28.26
C PRO A 190 -31.78 27.10 -27.04
N ARG A 191 -30.49 26.76 -27.19
CA ARG A 191 -29.64 26.19 -26.14
C ARG A 191 -28.84 27.26 -25.38
N ALA A 192 -28.71 28.46 -25.94
CA ALA A 192 -28.10 29.63 -25.30
C ALA A 192 -29.08 30.48 -24.47
N THR A 193 -30.38 30.13 -24.48
CA THR A 193 -31.42 30.85 -23.74
C THR A 193 -31.74 30.16 -22.42
N ALA A 194 -31.56 30.91 -21.31
CA ALA A 194 -31.86 30.45 -19.96
C ALA A 194 -33.33 29.98 -19.83
N PRO A 195 -33.62 28.88 -19.11
CA PRO A 195 -35.00 28.50 -18.85
C PRO A 195 -35.71 29.52 -17.97
N SER A 196 -36.94 29.87 -18.34
CA SER A 196 -37.78 30.77 -17.56
C SER A 196 -38.16 30.16 -16.20
N PRO A 197 -38.49 30.98 -15.18
CA PRO A 197 -39.01 30.47 -13.92
C PRO A 197 -40.25 29.55 -14.07
N HIS A 198 -41.08 29.79 -15.09
CA HIS A 198 -42.23 28.95 -15.39
C HIS A 198 -41.81 27.56 -15.91
N GLU A 199 -40.84 27.50 -16.82
CA GLU A 199 -40.30 26.21 -17.31
C GLU A 199 -39.72 25.34 -16.18
N TRP A 200 -39.07 25.96 -15.20
CA TRP A 200 -38.62 25.26 -13.99
C TRP A 200 -39.80 24.78 -13.14
N ALA A 201 -40.75 25.67 -12.86
CA ALA A 201 -41.91 25.39 -12.01
C ALA A 201 -42.84 24.31 -12.60
N ASP A 202 -43.05 24.29 -13.92
CA ASP A 202 -43.85 23.28 -14.62
C ASP A 202 -43.26 21.87 -14.50
N ARG A 203 -41.96 21.77 -14.20
CA ARG A 203 -41.26 20.52 -13.91
C ARG A 203 -41.15 20.24 -12.41
N GLY A 204 -41.74 21.08 -11.56
CA GLY A 204 -41.64 21.01 -10.10
C GLY A 204 -40.22 21.29 -9.59
N LEU A 205 -39.44 22.09 -10.31
CA LEU A 205 -38.04 22.38 -10.03
C LEU A 205 -37.82 23.87 -9.76
N ARG A 206 -36.74 24.18 -9.04
CA ARG A 206 -36.22 25.53 -8.85
C ARG A 206 -34.69 25.53 -8.85
N ARG A 207 -34.09 26.60 -9.39
CA ARG A 207 -32.65 26.87 -9.24
C ARG A 207 -32.40 27.43 -7.84
N ARG A 208 -31.48 26.82 -7.10
CA ARG A 208 -30.95 27.35 -5.84
C ARG A 208 -29.65 28.10 -6.13
N ARG A 209 -29.62 29.40 -5.84
CA ARG A 209 -28.41 30.21 -6.08
C ARG A 209 -27.31 29.83 -5.10
N VAL A 210 -26.11 29.59 -5.62
CA VAL A 210 -24.90 29.38 -4.81
C VAL A 210 -24.16 30.70 -4.73
N SER A 211 -23.70 31.07 -3.53
CA SER A 211 -22.84 32.24 -3.32
C SER A 211 -21.43 31.78 -2.92
N ARG A 212 -20.43 32.65 -3.04
CA ARG A 212 -19.06 32.35 -2.61
C ARG A 212 -18.99 31.97 -1.13
N ALA A 213 -19.73 32.68 -0.26
CA ALA A 213 -19.82 32.37 1.16
C ALA A 213 -20.58 31.07 1.44
N GLY A 214 -21.56 30.74 0.59
CA GLY A 214 -22.38 29.52 0.68
C GLY A 214 -21.72 28.27 0.10
N LEU A 215 -20.50 28.36 -0.46
CA LEU A 215 -19.87 27.25 -1.17
C LEU A 215 -19.63 26.02 -0.29
N ARG A 216 -19.18 26.22 0.95
CA ARG A 216 -19.00 25.11 1.91
C ARG A 216 -20.33 24.39 2.20
N ALA A 217 -21.43 25.12 2.24
CA ALA A 217 -22.75 24.54 2.41
C ALA A 217 -23.21 23.79 1.15
N PHE A 218 -22.96 24.36 -0.04
CA PHE A 218 -23.21 23.69 -1.32
C PHE A 218 -22.44 22.36 -1.42
N ALA A 219 -21.13 22.37 -1.15
CA ALA A 219 -20.30 21.15 -1.18
C ALA A 219 -20.88 20.03 -0.30
N ARG A 220 -21.29 20.37 0.92
CA ARG A 220 -21.89 19.40 1.85
C ARG A 220 -23.22 18.82 1.33
N ARG A 221 -24.07 19.63 0.68
CA ARG A 221 -25.33 19.16 0.08
C ARG A 221 -25.12 18.39 -1.22
N LEU A 222 -24.06 18.70 -1.95
CA LEU A 222 -23.72 18.07 -3.22
C LEU A 222 -23.32 16.60 -3.06
N LEU A 223 -22.59 16.29 -1.97
CA LEU A 223 -21.93 15.00 -1.80
C LEU A 223 -22.85 13.77 -1.95
N PRO A 224 -24.07 13.72 -1.36
CA PRO A 224 -24.97 12.58 -1.54
C PRO A 224 -25.34 12.35 -3.01
N THR A 225 -25.77 13.41 -3.73
CA THR A 225 -26.12 13.32 -5.15
C THR A 225 -24.93 12.92 -6.00
N LEU A 226 -23.75 13.48 -5.69
CA LEU A 226 -22.51 13.20 -6.39
C LEU A 226 -22.14 11.72 -6.26
N ASN A 227 -22.10 11.16 -5.04
CA ASN A 227 -21.82 9.74 -4.85
C ASN A 227 -22.88 8.85 -5.52
N ALA A 228 -24.16 9.18 -5.39
CA ALA A 228 -25.24 8.40 -5.99
C ALA A 228 -25.20 8.40 -7.53
N ALA A 229 -24.90 9.54 -8.16
CA ALA A 229 -24.86 9.67 -9.62
C ALA A 229 -23.73 8.85 -10.26
N PHE A 230 -22.61 8.66 -9.54
CA PHE A 230 -21.41 8.01 -10.07
C PHE A 230 -21.12 6.62 -9.48
N ALA A 231 -21.86 6.15 -8.47
CA ALA A 231 -21.66 4.85 -7.80
C ALA A 231 -21.61 3.63 -8.74
N ARG A 232 -22.25 3.72 -9.90
CA ARG A 232 -22.29 2.66 -10.92
C ARG A 232 -21.07 2.65 -11.85
N LEU A 233 -20.23 3.68 -11.83
CA LEU A 233 -19.04 3.73 -12.67
C LEU A 233 -18.00 2.70 -12.21
N PRO A 234 -17.30 2.05 -13.16
CA PRO A 234 -16.42 0.91 -12.88
C PRO A 234 -15.16 1.27 -12.09
N TYR A 235 -14.86 2.56 -11.93
CA TYR A 235 -13.68 3.08 -11.24
C TYR A 235 -14.01 4.00 -10.07
N TYR A 236 -15.30 4.29 -9.84
CA TYR A 236 -15.69 5.33 -8.89
C TYR A 236 -15.67 4.79 -7.46
N THR A 237 -14.75 5.32 -6.66
CA THR A 237 -14.72 5.14 -5.22
C THR A 237 -15.46 6.29 -4.55
N GLU A 238 -16.32 5.99 -3.59
CA GLU A 238 -17.13 7.00 -2.90
C GLU A 238 -16.27 8.12 -2.30
N ILE A 239 -16.65 9.36 -2.60
CA ILE A 239 -15.96 10.54 -2.09
C ILE A 239 -16.39 10.75 -0.64
N THR A 240 -15.40 10.91 0.24
CA THR A 240 -15.66 11.23 1.65
C THR A 240 -15.81 12.73 1.87
N PRO A 241 -16.45 13.17 2.97
CA PRO A 241 -16.50 14.59 3.33
C PRO A 241 -15.11 15.24 3.50
N ALA A 242 -14.10 14.46 3.92
CA ALA A 242 -12.73 14.93 4.07
C ALA A 242 -12.07 15.15 2.70
N GLN A 243 -12.22 14.19 1.78
CA GLN A 243 -11.76 14.29 0.39
C GLN A 243 -12.40 15.49 -0.32
N LEU A 244 -13.73 15.61 -0.29
CA LEU A 244 -14.41 16.74 -0.94
C LEU A 244 -13.94 18.08 -0.38
N ARG A 245 -13.74 18.19 0.94
CA ARG A 245 -13.23 19.42 1.56
C ARG A 245 -11.82 19.76 1.09
N ALA A 246 -10.96 18.75 0.96
CA ALA A 246 -9.59 18.93 0.47
C ALA A 246 -9.59 19.36 -1.00
N GLN A 247 -10.35 18.68 -1.87
CA GLN A 247 -10.44 19.01 -3.30
C GLN A 247 -11.11 20.36 -3.57
N MET A 248 -12.04 20.80 -2.72
CA MET A 248 -12.65 22.13 -2.83
C MET A 248 -11.82 23.25 -2.17
N ALA A 249 -10.76 22.91 -1.44
CA ALA A 249 -9.89 23.92 -0.82
C ALA A 249 -9.18 24.74 -1.91
N GLY A 250 -9.17 26.07 -1.76
CA GLY A 250 -8.59 26.98 -2.77
C GLY A 250 -9.48 27.22 -3.99
N LEU A 251 -10.34 26.28 -4.39
CA LEU A 251 -11.28 26.44 -5.52
C LEU A 251 -12.25 27.62 -5.32
N ALA A 252 -12.58 27.98 -4.08
CA ALA A 252 -13.44 29.12 -3.77
C ALA A 252 -12.98 30.45 -4.38
N ALA A 253 -11.66 30.65 -4.53
CA ALA A 253 -11.10 31.86 -5.14
C ALA A 253 -11.31 31.89 -6.67
N LEU A 254 -11.37 30.70 -7.28
CA LEU A 254 -11.55 30.47 -8.70
C LEU A 254 -12.99 30.58 -9.15
N MET A 255 -13.92 30.17 -8.30
CA MET A 255 -15.30 29.95 -8.70
C MET A 255 -16.04 31.23 -9.09
N ASP A 256 -16.72 31.16 -10.23
CA ASP A 256 -17.77 32.08 -10.65
C ASP A 256 -19.13 31.51 -10.22
N PRO A 257 -19.83 32.12 -9.25
CA PRO A 257 -21.11 31.60 -8.78
C PRO A 257 -22.19 31.48 -9.87
N ALA A 258 -22.10 32.27 -10.95
CA ALA A 258 -23.01 32.18 -12.09
C ALA A 258 -22.89 30.83 -12.82
N LEU A 259 -21.68 30.25 -12.84
CA LEU A 259 -21.35 28.99 -13.49
C LEU A 259 -21.64 27.74 -12.63
N ILE A 260 -22.21 27.94 -11.43
CA ILE A 260 -22.67 26.85 -10.58
C ILE A 260 -24.19 26.77 -10.70
N VAL A 261 -24.68 25.61 -11.13
CA VAL A 261 -26.10 25.35 -11.25
C VAL A 261 -26.47 24.26 -10.25
N ASP A 262 -27.31 24.60 -9.27
CA ASP A 262 -27.84 23.71 -8.23
C ASP A 262 -29.36 23.70 -8.38
N VAL A 263 -29.94 22.53 -8.71
CA VAL A 263 -31.38 22.38 -8.96
C VAL A 263 -31.98 21.45 -7.92
N VAL A 264 -33.06 21.91 -7.30
CA VAL A 264 -33.85 21.17 -6.32
C VAL A 264 -35.33 21.19 -6.70
N GLY A 265 -36.16 20.39 -6.04
CA GLY A 265 -37.60 20.47 -6.15
C GLY A 265 -38.16 21.76 -5.55
N CYS A 266 -39.32 22.19 -6.05
CA CYS A 266 -40.02 23.36 -5.50
C CYS A 266 -40.35 23.20 -4.01
N GLU A 267 -40.70 21.98 -3.59
CA GLU A 267 -41.09 21.65 -2.22
C GLU A 267 -39.93 21.11 -1.37
N ASP A 268 -38.74 20.93 -1.96
CA ASP A 268 -37.59 20.41 -1.23
C ASP A 268 -37.09 21.44 -0.19
N PRO A 269 -36.72 20.99 1.03
CA PRO A 269 -36.17 21.87 2.05
C PRO A 269 -34.84 22.49 1.59
N ASP A 270 -34.45 23.61 2.20
CA ASP A 270 -33.29 24.37 1.77
C ASP A 270 -31.96 23.63 1.91
N ASP A 271 -31.89 22.62 2.78
CA ASP A 271 -30.73 21.76 2.97
C ASP A 271 -30.76 20.46 2.12
N ALA A 272 -31.81 20.26 1.32
CA ALA A 272 -31.93 19.08 0.46
C ALA A 272 -30.75 18.93 -0.52
N PRO A 273 -30.33 17.69 -0.81
CA PRO A 273 -29.34 17.42 -1.85
C PRO A 273 -29.88 17.83 -3.23
N PRO A 274 -29.02 18.30 -4.15
CA PRO A 274 -29.44 18.66 -5.51
C PRO A 274 -30.07 17.47 -6.23
N ARG A 275 -31.17 17.69 -6.94
CA ARG A 275 -31.72 16.72 -7.90
C ARG A 275 -30.83 16.63 -9.15
N CYS A 276 -30.24 17.75 -9.54
CA CYS A 276 -29.25 17.87 -10.62
C CYS A 276 -28.32 19.05 -10.34
N PHE A 277 -27.06 18.95 -10.77
CA PHE A 277 -26.09 20.02 -10.61
C PHE A 277 -25.09 20.08 -11.76
N ALA A 278 -24.47 21.25 -11.94
CA ALA A 278 -23.27 21.45 -12.73
C ALA A 278 -22.30 22.38 -11.98
N LEU A 279 -21.03 22.00 -11.91
CA LEU A 279 -19.95 22.78 -11.32
C LEU A 279 -18.93 23.12 -12.41
N VAL A 280 -19.01 24.37 -12.89
CA VAL A 280 -18.09 24.93 -13.86
C VAL A 280 -17.27 26.04 -13.20
N ILE A 281 -16.00 26.15 -13.56
CA ILE A 281 -15.11 27.23 -13.10
C ILE A 281 -14.40 27.89 -14.29
N PRO A 282 -13.99 29.16 -14.19
CA PRO A 282 -13.00 29.73 -15.11
C PRO A 282 -11.71 28.91 -15.10
N ASP A 283 -11.11 28.64 -16.26
CA ASP A 283 -9.89 27.83 -16.40
C ASP A 283 -8.69 28.53 -15.72
N PRO A 284 -8.19 28.02 -14.58
CA PRO A 284 -7.04 28.61 -13.89
C PRO A 284 -5.71 28.33 -14.56
N LEU A 285 -5.68 27.45 -15.57
CA LEU A 285 -4.45 26.83 -16.04
C LEU A 285 -3.37 27.81 -16.51
N PRO A 286 -3.68 28.95 -17.17
CA PRO A 286 -2.64 29.94 -17.51
C PRO A 286 -1.88 30.46 -16.28
N VAL A 287 -2.55 30.62 -15.15
CA VAL A 287 -1.91 31.05 -13.89
C VAL A 287 -1.18 29.89 -13.23
N LEU A 288 -1.75 28.68 -13.26
CA LEU A 288 -1.09 27.51 -12.68
C LEU A 288 0.22 27.17 -13.40
N ARG A 289 0.26 27.28 -14.73
CA ARG A 289 1.48 27.10 -15.53
C ARG A 289 2.53 28.16 -15.21
N ALA A 290 2.13 29.43 -15.09
CA ALA A 290 3.05 30.53 -14.75
C ALA A 290 3.70 30.37 -13.37
N HIS A 291 3.07 29.59 -12.48
CA HIS A 291 3.57 29.30 -11.12
C HIS A 291 3.99 27.83 -10.95
N ASP A 292 4.24 27.09 -12.03
CA ASP A 292 4.70 25.69 -12.00
C ASP A 292 3.84 24.79 -11.07
N GLY A 293 2.52 24.96 -11.06
CA GLY A 293 1.59 24.19 -10.21
C GLY A 293 1.56 24.58 -8.72
N ARG A 294 2.24 25.66 -8.33
CA ARG A 294 2.31 26.13 -6.94
C ARG A 294 1.25 27.19 -6.65
N LEU A 295 0.21 26.81 -5.92
CA LEU A 295 -0.82 27.75 -5.42
C LEU A 295 -0.38 28.50 -4.15
N GLY A 296 0.75 29.20 -4.22
CA GLY A 296 1.21 30.10 -3.15
C GLY A 296 0.46 31.44 -3.15
N PRO A 297 0.76 32.34 -2.19
CA PRO A 297 0.16 33.67 -2.13
C PRO A 297 0.32 34.47 -3.44
N ALA A 298 1.46 34.34 -4.13
CA ALA A 298 1.70 34.99 -5.41
C ALA A 298 0.73 34.51 -6.51
N ALA A 299 0.58 33.19 -6.66
CA ALA A 299 -0.36 32.59 -7.61
C ALA A 299 -1.81 33.01 -7.31
N ILE A 300 -2.21 33.05 -6.04
CA ILE A 300 -3.55 33.51 -5.62
C ILE A 300 -3.77 34.97 -6.02
N VAL A 301 -2.77 35.84 -5.79
CA VAL A 301 -2.86 37.26 -6.16
C VAL A 301 -2.97 37.42 -7.67
N ASP A 302 -2.15 36.71 -8.45
CA ASP A 302 -2.21 36.77 -9.91
C ASP A 302 -3.51 36.23 -10.46
N LEU A 303 -4.03 35.17 -9.86
CA LEU A 303 -5.34 34.62 -10.19
C LEU A 303 -6.48 35.62 -9.94
N LEU A 304 -6.46 36.31 -8.80
CA LEU A 304 -7.45 37.35 -8.51
C LEU A 304 -7.35 38.54 -9.48
N ARG A 305 -6.14 38.90 -9.91
CA ARG A 305 -5.87 39.97 -10.91
C ARG A 305 -6.22 39.56 -12.34
N SER A 306 -6.03 38.31 -12.70
CA SER A 306 -6.26 37.77 -14.04
C SER A 306 -7.68 37.24 -14.22
N ARG A 307 -8.47 37.12 -13.14
CA ARG A 307 -9.81 36.53 -13.16
C ARG A 307 -10.73 37.02 -14.28
N ARG A 308 -10.72 38.32 -14.60
CA ARG A 308 -11.55 38.88 -15.70
C ARG A 308 -11.02 38.57 -17.11
N ARG A 309 -9.78 38.10 -17.22
CA ARG A 309 -9.11 37.69 -18.45
C ARG A 309 -9.23 36.18 -18.70
N LEU A 310 -9.65 35.41 -17.70
CA LEU A 310 -9.96 33.99 -17.85
C LEU A 310 -11.28 33.87 -18.61
N THR A 311 -11.16 33.72 -19.93
CA THR A 311 -12.30 33.65 -20.86
C THR A 311 -12.64 32.22 -21.25
N ASP A 312 -11.88 31.23 -20.79
CA ASP A 312 -12.19 29.81 -20.95
C ASP A 312 -12.76 29.28 -19.63
N ALA A 313 -13.71 28.35 -19.71
CA ALA A 313 -14.32 27.71 -18.55
C ALA A 313 -14.15 26.18 -18.64
N VAL A 314 -14.06 25.52 -17.49
CA VAL A 314 -13.94 24.06 -17.36
C VAL A 314 -15.11 23.53 -16.57
N LEU A 315 -15.84 22.58 -17.15
CA LEU A 315 -16.80 21.74 -16.44
C LEU A 315 -16.04 20.67 -15.67
N ILE A 316 -15.97 20.84 -14.35
CA ILE A 316 -15.32 19.89 -13.43
C ILE A 316 -16.18 18.66 -13.27
N ILE A 317 -17.46 18.88 -12.95
CA ILE A 317 -18.39 17.78 -12.66
C ILE A 317 -19.84 18.22 -12.85
N GLN A 318 -20.66 17.30 -13.37
CA GLN A 318 -22.12 17.43 -13.44
C GLN A 318 -22.77 16.09 -13.09
N GLY A 319 -23.97 16.13 -12.56
CA GLY A 319 -24.67 14.89 -12.19
C GLY A 319 -26.15 15.11 -11.95
N THR A 320 -26.92 14.03 -12.16
CA THR A 320 -28.35 13.95 -11.83
C THR A 320 -28.56 12.76 -10.92
N ALA A 321 -29.30 12.96 -9.82
CA ALA A 321 -29.65 11.87 -8.90
C ALA A 321 -30.33 10.73 -9.69
N PRO A 322 -29.97 9.46 -9.47
CA PRO A 322 -30.48 8.32 -10.26
C PRO A 322 -32.01 8.30 -10.45
N GLU A 323 -32.77 8.61 -9.41
CA GLU A 323 -34.25 8.69 -9.39
C GLU A 323 -34.84 9.82 -10.28
N HIS A 324 -34.00 10.76 -10.69
CA HIS A 324 -34.35 11.93 -11.49
C HIS A 324 -33.75 11.90 -12.91
N GLN A 325 -32.97 10.87 -13.25
CA GLN A 325 -32.43 10.67 -14.60
C GLN A 325 -33.55 10.42 -15.63
N GLY A 326 -33.28 10.71 -16.90
CA GLY A 326 -34.24 10.54 -18.00
C GLY A 326 -35.39 11.55 -18.04
N ARG A 327 -35.46 12.51 -17.10
CA ARG A 327 -36.55 13.52 -17.01
C ARG A 327 -36.25 14.85 -17.71
N GLY A 328 -35.10 14.96 -18.39
CA GLY A 328 -34.67 16.17 -19.09
C GLY A 328 -34.09 17.29 -18.20
N ILE A 329 -33.88 17.05 -16.90
CA ILE A 329 -33.39 18.07 -15.95
C ILE A 329 -32.00 18.60 -16.35
N LEU A 330 -31.08 17.70 -16.73
CA LEU A 330 -29.74 18.08 -17.17
C LEU A 330 -29.78 19.02 -18.40
N SER A 331 -30.76 18.86 -19.30
CA SER A 331 -30.91 19.77 -20.44
C SER A 331 -31.30 21.19 -20.02
N LEU A 332 -32.09 21.35 -18.95
CA LEU A 332 -32.41 22.68 -18.40
C LEU A 332 -31.20 23.28 -17.69
N VAL A 333 -30.47 22.47 -16.92
CA VAL A 333 -29.21 22.86 -16.27
C VAL A 333 -28.19 23.37 -17.30
N MET A 334 -28.07 22.69 -18.43
CA MET A 334 -27.13 23.08 -19.49
C MET A 334 -27.58 24.32 -20.26
N ARG A 335 -28.88 24.52 -20.47
CA ARG A 335 -29.40 25.80 -21.02
C ARG A 335 -29.09 26.97 -20.11
N GLU A 336 -29.27 26.80 -18.80
CA GLU A 336 -28.92 27.80 -17.80
C GLU A 336 -27.41 28.11 -17.85
N LEU A 337 -26.57 27.07 -17.81
CA LEU A 337 -25.12 27.21 -17.88
C LEU A 337 -24.67 27.91 -19.17
N ASN A 338 -25.19 27.50 -20.32
CA ASN A 338 -24.86 28.10 -21.61
C ASN A 338 -25.23 29.59 -21.66
N ALA A 339 -26.40 29.97 -21.13
CA ALA A 339 -26.82 31.36 -21.04
C ALA A 339 -25.89 32.19 -20.14
N GLU A 340 -25.46 31.63 -19.00
CA GLU A 340 -24.50 32.28 -18.08
C GLU A 340 -23.10 32.40 -18.71
N LEU A 341 -22.67 31.41 -19.50
CA LEU A 341 -21.42 31.47 -20.26
C LEU A 341 -21.45 32.59 -21.31
N VAL A 342 -22.55 32.71 -22.06
CA VAL A 342 -22.76 33.79 -23.05
C VAL A 342 -22.79 35.15 -22.35
N ALA A 343 -23.58 35.29 -21.29
CA ALA A 343 -23.71 36.55 -20.54
C ALA A 343 -22.38 36.96 -19.87
N GLY A 344 -21.58 35.99 -19.44
CA GLY A 344 -20.26 36.20 -18.84
C GLY A 344 -19.15 36.52 -19.85
N GLY A 345 -19.41 36.40 -21.16
CA GLY A 345 -18.41 36.64 -22.20
C GLY A 345 -17.32 35.56 -22.28
N TYR A 346 -17.63 34.33 -21.87
CA TYR A 346 -16.72 33.20 -22.03
C TYR A 346 -16.62 32.81 -23.51
N ARG A 347 -15.43 32.42 -23.94
CA ARG A 347 -15.13 32.01 -25.31
C ARG A 347 -15.43 30.55 -25.56
N ARG A 348 -15.11 29.68 -24.60
CA ARG A 348 -15.31 28.23 -24.71
C ARG A 348 -15.53 27.57 -23.36
N LEU A 349 -16.32 26.49 -23.38
CA LEU A 349 -16.47 25.54 -22.29
C LEU A 349 -15.69 24.27 -22.66
N ARG A 350 -14.75 23.89 -21.80
CA ARG A 350 -14.01 22.63 -21.88
C ARG A 350 -14.60 21.65 -20.87
N VAL A 351 -14.75 20.41 -21.29
CA VAL A 351 -15.41 19.36 -20.51
C VAL A 351 -14.41 18.26 -20.25
N THR A 352 -14.23 17.92 -18.98
CA THR A 352 -13.42 16.78 -18.55
C THR A 352 -13.92 15.47 -19.16
N PHE A 353 -13.16 14.40 -18.97
CA PHE A 353 -13.34 13.19 -19.77
C PHE A 353 -14.74 12.55 -19.61
N ILE A 354 -15.36 12.25 -20.74
CA ILE A 354 -16.62 11.51 -20.86
C ILE A 354 -16.28 10.14 -21.42
N ALA A 355 -16.56 9.08 -20.67
CA ALA A 355 -16.35 7.71 -21.12
C ALA A 355 -17.24 7.39 -22.34
N GLU A 356 -16.72 6.59 -23.28
CA GLU A 356 -17.44 6.21 -24.51
C GLU A 356 -18.75 5.45 -24.22
N ASP A 357 -18.83 4.77 -23.07
CA ASP A 357 -20.02 4.06 -22.60
C ASP A 357 -21.11 4.98 -22.01
N ASN A 358 -20.88 6.31 -22.00
CA ASN A 358 -21.84 7.33 -21.57
C ASN A 358 -22.25 8.27 -22.73
N PRO A 359 -22.92 7.74 -23.79
CA PRO A 359 -23.32 8.55 -24.94
C PRO A 359 -24.36 9.63 -24.57
N ALA A 360 -25.11 9.45 -23.49
CA ALA A 360 -26.07 10.44 -23.02
C ALA A 360 -25.41 11.74 -22.56
N SER A 361 -24.28 11.65 -21.85
CA SER A 361 -23.50 12.83 -21.45
C SER A 361 -22.84 13.50 -22.66
N ALA A 362 -22.25 12.73 -23.57
CA ALA A 362 -21.65 13.26 -24.80
C ALA A 362 -22.68 14.02 -25.68
N ALA A 363 -23.88 13.46 -25.83
CA ALA A 363 -24.95 14.06 -26.63
C ALA A 363 -25.38 15.45 -26.12
N VAL A 364 -25.25 15.72 -24.81
CA VAL A 364 -25.56 17.04 -24.24
C VAL A 364 -24.65 18.13 -24.81
N PHE A 365 -23.34 17.83 -24.92
CA PHE A 365 -22.35 18.76 -25.45
C PHE A 365 -22.38 18.83 -26.97
N ALA A 366 -22.53 17.69 -27.66
CA ALA A 366 -22.72 17.67 -29.11
C ALA A 366 -23.92 18.53 -29.54
N ASN A 367 -25.05 18.45 -28.82
CA ASN A 367 -26.23 19.30 -29.06
C ASN A 367 -26.00 20.79 -28.76
N SER A 368 -24.92 21.13 -28.06
CA SER A 368 -24.50 22.51 -27.81
C SER A 368 -23.41 22.98 -28.77
N GLY A 369 -23.12 22.22 -29.84
CA GLY A 369 -22.06 22.53 -30.81
C GLY A 369 -20.67 22.02 -30.40
N GLY A 370 -20.60 21.12 -29.41
CA GLY A 370 -19.35 20.57 -28.91
C GLY A 370 -18.70 19.56 -29.84
N ARG A 371 -17.36 19.48 -29.77
CA ARG A 371 -16.53 18.48 -30.44
C ARG A 371 -15.59 17.79 -29.45
N PRO A 372 -15.20 16.52 -29.67
CA PRO A 372 -14.08 15.91 -28.95
C PRO A 372 -12.80 16.71 -29.16
N LEU A 373 -11.95 16.79 -28.12
CA LEU A 373 -10.67 17.50 -28.14
C LEU A 373 -9.48 16.55 -27.91
N HIS A 374 -9.60 15.64 -26.94
CA HIS A 374 -8.57 14.68 -26.57
C HIS A 374 -9.17 13.28 -26.43
N ASP A 375 -8.48 12.26 -26.95
CA ASP A 375 -8.80 10.86 -26.63
C ASP A 375 -7.93 10.40 -25.46
N LEU A 376 -8.57 9.79 -24.48
CA LEU A 376 -7.98 9.35 -23.23
C LEU A 376 -8.31 7.89 -22.97
N ALA A 377 -7.38 7.18 -22.34
CA ALA A 377 -7.68 5.90 -21.73
C ALA A 377 -6.86 5.72 -20.45
N PHE A 378 -7.38 4.95 -19.50
CA PHE A 378 -6.47 4.28 -18.58
C PHE A 378 -5.80 3.12 -19.31
N ILE A 379 -4.77 2.56 -18.71
CA ILE A 379 -4.04 1.42 -19.24
C ILE A 379 -3.87 0.39 -18.14
N GLU A 380 -3.94 -0.87 -18.54
CA GLU A 380 -3.72 -1.98 -17.65
C GLU A 380 -2.81 -3.04 -18.26
N ALA A 381 -2.11 -3.76 -17.40
CA ALA A 381 -1.39 -4.95 -17.79
C ALA A 381 -1.52 -5.99 -16.68
N ALA A 382 -1.64 -7.26 -17.08
CA ALA A 382 -1.40 -8.34 -16.15
C ALA A 382 0.07 -8.29 -15.74
N VAL A 383 0.33 -8.45 -14.45
CA VAL A 383 1.63 -8.94 -14.03
C VAL A 383 1.54 -10.43 -14.26
N THR A 384 1.98 -10.87 -15.44
CA THR A 384 2.28 -12.29 -15.60
C THR A 384 3.34 -12.56 -14.53
N PRO A 385 3.07 -13.44 -13.54
CA PRO A 385 4.19 -14.07 -12.87
C PRO A 385 5.08 -14.56 -13.98
N ARG A 386 6.39 -14.48 -13.84
CA ARG A 386 7.29 -14.95 -14.90
C ARG A 386 7.29 -16.49 -14.99
N THR A 387 6.13 -17.12 -14.80
CA THR A 387 5.78 -18.51 -15.04
C THR A 387 5.48 -18.71 -16.53
N ALA A 388 6.49 -18.57 -17.39
CA ALA A 388 6.43 -19.07 -18.77
C ALA A 388 7.81 -19.38 -19.39
N ARG A 389 8.88 -19.42 -18.60
CA ARG A 389 10.08 -20.17 -18.93
C ARG A 389 10.50 -20.88 -17.65
N GLY A 390 10.22 -22.18 -17.55
CA GLY A 390 10.65 -23.04 -16.45
C GLY A 390 12.17 -23.23 -16.44
N GLY A 391 12.91 -22.13 -16.33
CA GLY A 391 14.36 -22.10 -16.26
C GLY A 391 14.82 -21.50 -14.93
N VAL A 392 15.88 -22.06 -14.37
CA VAL A 392 16.47 -21.61 -13.11
C VAL A 392 17.41 -20.42 -13.34
N GLY A 393 16.92 -19.39 -14.05
CA GLY A 393 17.70 -18.22 -14.41
C GLY A 393 17.87 -17.23 -13.25
N ALA A 394 18.95 -16.44 -13.27
CA ALA A 394 19.29 -15.50 -12.20
C ALA A 394 18.14 -14.56 -11.79
N GLU A 395 17.38 -14.05 -12.75
CA GLU A 395 16.22 -13.19 -12.48
C GLU A 395 15.07 -13.92 -11.77
N ALA A 396 14.84 -15.21 -12.08
CA ALA A 396 13.81 -15.99 -11.41
C ALA A 396 14.22 -16.24 -9.96
N ILE A 397 15.50 -16.57 -9.73
CA ILE A 397 16.04 -16.76 -8.38
C ILE A 397 15.99 -15.46 -7.57
N ALA A 398 16.29 -14.30 -8.18
CA ALA A 398 16.16 -13.01 -7.52
C ALA A 398 14.72 -12.69 -7.11
N GLU A 399 13.72 -13.04 -7.94
CA GLU A 399 12.30 -12.95 -7.58
C GLU A 399 11.96 -13.86 -6.40
N LEU A 400 12.46 -15.10 -6.38
CA LEU A 400 12.31 -16.00 -5.24
C LEU A 400 12.94 -15.44 -3.95
N PHE A 401 14.12 -14.80 -4.04
CA PHE A 401 14.73 -14.12 -2.88
C PHE A 401 13.88 -12.96 -2.37
N THR A 402 13.21 -12.24 -3.27
CA THR A 402 12.26 -11.16 -2.92
C THR A 402 11.11 -11.70 -2.07
N HIS A 403 10.55 -12.84 -2.46
CA HIS A 403 9.51 -13.52 -1.68
C HIS A 403 10.04 -14.04 -0.35
N ALA A 404 11.20 -14.70 -0.35
CA ALA A 404 11.82 -15.25 0.84
C ALA A 404 12.19 -14.18 1.89
N ALA A 405 12.53 -12.96 1.45
CA ALA A 405 12.78 -11.83 2.35
C ALA A 405 11.56 -11.41 3.19
N ARG A 406 10.34 -11.90 2.90
CA ARG A 406 9.15 -11.65 3.74
C ARG A 406 9.14 -12.46 5.04
N SER A 407 10.07 -13.41 5.20
CA SER A 407 10.21 -14.21 6.40
C SER A 407 10.26 -13.38 7.68
N PRO A 408 9.72 -13.90 8.79
CA PRO A 408 9.93 -13.30 10.10
C PRO A 408 11.38 -13.49 10.56
N SER A 409 11.85 -12.55 11.37
CA SER A 409 13.09 -12.66 12.14
C SER A 409 12.97 -11.91 13.45
N ALA A 410 13.74 -12.31 14.47
CA ALA A 410 13.79 -11.60 15.74
C ALA A 410 14.09 -10.11 15.52
N HIS A 411 13.31 -9.25 16.17
CA HIS A 411 13.33 -7.79 15.97
C HIS A 411 13.30 -7.30 14.50
N ASN A 412 12.88 -8.14 13.54
CA ASN A 412 12.97 -7.87 12.11
C ASN A 412 14.41 -7.56 11.64
N THR A 413 15.39 -8.28 12.20
CA THR A 413 16.83 -8.13 11.88
C THR A 413 17.16 -8.53 10.45
N GLN A 414 16.43 -9.48 9.86
CA GLN A 414 16.61 -9.98 8.49
C GLN A 414 18.06 -10.44 8.21
N PRO A 415 18.56 -11.45 8.95
CA PRO A 415 19.99 -11.76 9.00
C PRO A 415 20.54 -12.50 7.77
N TRP A 416 19.70 -12.85 6.81
CA TRP A 416 20.07 -13.66 5.64
C TRP A 416 20.79 -12.85 4.55
N VAL A 417 21.78 -13.49 3.91
CA VAL A 417 22.51 -12.99 2.74
C VAL A 417 22.52 -14.08 1.67
N PRO A 418 21.46 -14.18 0.84
CA PRO A 418 21.40 -15.17 -0.23
C PRO A 418 22.28 -14.76 -1.42
N ARG A 419 22.95 -15.73 -2.04
CA ARG A 419 23.78 -15.56 -3.23
C ARG A 419 23.57 -16.72 -4.19
N LEU A 420 23.46 -16.39 -5.48
CA LEU A 420 23.51 -17.36 -6.57
C LEU A 420 24.99 -17.66 -6.88
N LEU A 421 25.40 -18.92 -6.76
CA LEU A 421 26.79 -19.34 -7.06
C LEU A 421 26.99 -19.70 -8.53
N GLY A 422 25.94 -20.17 -9.21
CA GLY A 422 25.92 -20.43 -10.64
C GLY A 422 24.86 -21.44 -11.06
N THR A 423 24.59 -21.51 -12.36
CA THR A 423 23.91 -22.64 -13.01
C THR A 423 25.00 -23.59 -13.47
N ALA A 424 25.09 -24.80 -12.92
CA ALA A 424 26.25 -25.70 -13.07
C ALA A 424 26.44 -26.26 -14.49
N GLY A 425 26.60 -25.42 -15.51
CA GLY A 425 26.60 -25.80 -16.93
C GLY A 425 25.24 -26.33 -17.45
N ASP A 426 24.26 -26.49 -16.56
CA ASP A 426 22.95 -27.06 -16.78
C ASP A 426 21.88 -25.98 -16.49
N PRO A 427 21.01 -25.63 -17.47
CA PRO A 427 19.96 -24.64 -17.30
C PRO A 427 18.83 -25.10 -16.35
N THR A 428 18.85 -26.36 -15.91
CA THR A 428 17.81 -26.96 -15.07
C THR A 428 18.13 -26.96 -13.58
N THR A 429 19.37 -26.65 -13.18
CA THR A 429 19.80 -26.64 -11.78
C THR A 429 20.67 -25.43 -11.47
N ALA A 430 20.36 -24.72 -10.38
CA ALA A 430 21.20 -23.65 -9.84
C ALA A 430 21.58 -23.90 -8.37
N GLU A 431 22.79 -23.50 -8.00
CA GLU A 431 23.25 -23.55 -6.62
C GLU A 431 23.08 -22.18 -5.96
N VAL A 432 22.35 -22.18 -4.84
CA VAL A 432 22.15 -21.02 -3.98
C VAL A 432 22.84 -21.27 -2.64
N VAL A 433 23.56 -20.26 -2.16
CA VAL A 433 24.08 -20.24 -0.79
C VAL A 433 23.42 -19.12 0.00
N VAL A 434 23.07 -19.40 1.25
CA VAL A 434 22.54 -18.41 2.18
C VAL A 434 23.48 -18.36 3.38
N THR A 435 24.11 -17.21 3.58
CA THR A 435 24.98 -16.94 4.73
C THR A 435 24.32 -15.95 5.69
N VAL A 436 24.87 -15.78 6.88
CA VAL A 436 24.40 -14.80 7.87
C VAL A 436 25.20 -13.50 7.76
N ASP A 437 24.53 -12.35 7.85
CA ASP A 437 25.14 -11.03 8.08
C ASP A 437 25.46 -10.89 9.58
N PRO A 438 26.75 -10.89 10.00
CA PRO A 438 27.11 -10.82 11.41
C PRO A 438 26.62 -9.53 12.10
N ALA A 439 26.42 -8.44 11.34
CA ALA A 439 25.91 -7.17 11.88
C ALA A 439 24.41 -7.22 12.22
N ARG A 440 23.71 -8.27 11.81
CA ARG A 440 22.28 -8.49 12.03
C ARG A 440 21.99 -9.59 13.06
N CYS A 441 23.03 -10.12 13.70
CA CYS A 441 22.90 -11.03 14.83
C CYS A 441 22.55 -10.27 16.13
N LEU A 442 22.04 -11.02 17.11
CA LEU A 442 21.65 -10.53 18.44
C LEU A 442 22.55 -11.15 19.52
N PRO A 443 23.83 -10.74 19.65
CA PRO A 443 24.76 -11.40 20.55
C PRO A 443 24.39 -11.30 22.04
N ALA A 444 23.58 -10.31 22.44
CA ALA A 444 23.10 -10.22 23.82
C ALA A 444 21.74 -10.92 24.01
N GLY A 445 20.79 -10.72 23.09
CA GLY A 445 19.43 -11.24 23.19
C GLY A 445 19.25 -12.68 22.72
N ASP A 446 20.11 -13.16 21.82
CA ASP A 446 20.10 -14.53 21.28
C ASP A 446 21.52 -15.15 21.30
N PRO A 447 22.10 -15.35 22.50
CA PRO A 447 23.48 -15.81 22.64
C PRO A 447 23.71 -17.23 22.09
N GLU A 448 22.68 -18.08 22.10
CA GLU A 448 22.72 -19.45 21.57
C GLU A 448 22.26 -19.52 20.10
N HIS A 449 21.90 -18.39 19.49
CA HIS A 449 21.54 -18.29 18.07
C HIS A 449 20.28 -19.05 17.65
N LEU A 450 19.41 -19.40 18.60
CA LEU A 450 18.18 -20.15 18.32
C LEU A 450 17.23 -19.32 17.47
N ASP A 451 16.99 -18.05 17.83
CA ASP A 451 16.11 -17.18 17.05
C ASP A 451 16.67 -16.91 15.66
N LEU A 452 17.99 -16.77 15.55
CA LEU A 452 18.70 -16.70 14.27
C LEU A 452 18.42 -17.94 13.41
N HIS A 453 18.66 -19.15 13.92
CA HIS A 453 18.48 -20.38 13.15
C HIS A 453 17.02 -20.62 12.74
N LEU A 454 16.07 -20.36 13.64
CA LEU A 454 14.64 -20.40 13.33
C LEU A 454 14.26 -19.41 12.21
N SER A 455 14.82 -18.20 12.25
CA SER A 455 14.63 -17.18 11.21
C SER A 455 15.19 -17.62 9.86
N MET A 456 16.37 -18.26 9.84
CA MET A 456 16.97 -18.83 8.63
C MET A 456 16.12 -19.98 8.07
N GLY A 457 15.57 -20.82 8.95
CA GLY A 457 14.59 -21.85 8.57
C GLY A 457 13.32 -21.27 7.93
N CYS A 458 12.77 -20.21 8.50
CA CYS A 458 11.63 -19.50 7.90
C CYS A 458 11.99 -18.95 6.51
N TRP A 459 13.20 -18.41 6.32
CA TRP A 459 13.67 -17.95 5.01
C TRP A 459 13.75 -19.08 3.98
N VAL A 460 14.36 -20.21 4.34
CA VAL A 460 14.45 -21.40 3.47
C VAL A 460 13.05 -21.89 3.08
N GLU A 461 12.11 -21.92 4.02
CA GLU A 461 10.75 -22.36 3.74
C GLU A 461 9.99 -21.38 2.83
N SER A 462 10.16 -20.07 3.02
CA SER A 462 9.55 -19.08 2.13
C SER A 462 10.10 -19.18 0.70
N LEU A 463 11.40 -19.48 0.55
CA LEU A 463 12.00 -19.77 -0.75
C LEU A 463 11.35 -21.03 -1.36
N ALA A 464 11.23 -22.11 -0.60
CA ALA A 464 10.63 -23.36 -1.08
C ALA A 464 9.16 -23.18 -1.50
N ILE A 465 8.36 -22.44 -0.73
CA ILE A 465 6.95 -22.14 -1.04
C ILE A 465 6.83 -21.34 -2.35
N SER A 466 7.59 -20.25 -2.47
CA SER A 466 7.55 -19.41 -3.67
C SER A 466 8.09 -20.13 -4.91
N ALA A 467 9.13 -20.95 -4.75
CA ALA A 467 9.66 -21.79 -5.81
C ALA A 467 8.63 -22.83 -6.26
N ALA A 468 7.97 -23.51 -5.33
CA ALA A 468 6.98 -24.54 -5.65
C ALA A 468 5.79 -23.97 -6.45
N GLU A 469 5.32 -22.76 -6.12
CA GLU A 469 4.30 -22.05 -6.90
C GLU A 469 4.78 -21.72 -8.32
N ALA A 470 6.07 -21.41 -8.49
CA ALA A 470 6.71 -21.19 -9.78
C ALA A 470 7.05 -22.50 -10.53
N GLY A 471 6.69 -23.67 -10.00
CA GLY A 471 7.02 -24.98 -10.57
C GLY A 471 8.44 -25.46 -10.32
N ILE A 472 9.21 -24.74 -9.49
CA ILE A 472 10.62 -24.98 -9.18
C ILE A 472 10.72 -25.78 -7.87
N GLY A 473 11.64 -26.73 -7.80
CA GLY A 473 12.00 -27.45 -6.58
C GLY A 473 13.17 -26.77 -5.85
N VAL A 474 13.14 -26.78 -4.51
CA VAL A 474 14.27 -26.36 -3.67
C VAL A 474 14.65 -27.53 -2.78
N VAL A 475 15.92 -27.93 -2.81
CA VAL A 475 16.45 -29.05 -2.03
C VAL A 475 17.64 -28.57 -1.19
N PRO A 476 17.57 -28.65 0.14
CA PRO A 476 18.73 -28.39 0.99
C PRO A 476 19.82 -29.44 0.73
N VAL A 477 21.04 -28.97 0.45
CA VAL A 477 22.21 -29.81 0.17
C VAL A 477 23.02 -30.01 1.44
N SER A 478 23.31 -28.92 2.15
CA SER A 478 24.09 -28.96 3.37
C SER A 478 23.81 -27.73 4.25
N VAL A 479 23.89 -27.95 5.56
CA VAL A 479 23.96 -26.90 6.57
C VAL A 479 25.29 -27.07 7.30
N THR A 480 26.12 -26.04 7.31
CA THR A 480 27.43 -26.05 7.97
C THR A 480 27.61 -24.81 8.83
N GLY A 481 28.32 -24.95 9.94
CA GLY A 481 28.51 -23.85 10.90
C GLY A 481 27.27 -23.60 11.76
N SER A 482 27.33 -22.49 12.50
CA SER A 482 26.29 -22.02 13.43
C SER A 482 26.49 -20.52 13.65
N GLY A 483 25.43 -19.82 14.08
CA GLY A 483 25.52 -18.40 14.41
C GLY A 483 25.94 -17.54 13.21
N PRO A 484 26.83 -16.55 13.41
CA PRO A 484 27.39 -15.75 12.32
C PRO A 484 28.17 -16.55 11.27
N GLY A 485 28.64 -17.76 11.59
CA GLY A 485 29.37 -18.64 10.68
C GLY A 485 28.50 -19.63 9.93
N LEU A 486 27.17 -19.53 10.03
CA LEU A 486 26.22 -20.42 9.37
C LEU A 486 26.23 -20.22 7.84
N GLU A 487 26.26 -21.35 7.13
CA GLU A 487 26.09 -21.45 5.69
C GLU A 487 25.09 -22.56 5.34
N ILE A 488 24.09 -22.21 4.51
CA ILE A 488 23.09 -23.13 3.98
C ILE A 488 23.25 -23.20 2.46
N ARG A 489 23.50 -24.39 1.91
CA ARG A 489 23.54 -24.64 0.47
C ARG A 489 22.27 -25.31 0.01
N LEU A 490 21.69 -24.80 -1.07
CA LEU A 490 20.43 -25.23 -1.65
C LEU A 490 20.62 -25.47 -3.16
N HIS A 491 20.04 -26.55 -3.68
CA HIS A 491 19.83 -26.72 -5.11
C HIS A 491 18.42 -26.26 -5.49
N VAL A 492 18.34 -25.46 -6.54
CA VAL A 492 17.09 -24.99 -7.14
C VAL A 492 16.95 -25.68 -8.49
N VAL A 493 15.88 -26.44 -8.70
CA VAL A 493 15.71 -27.33 -9.86
C VAL A 493 14.41 -27.08 -10.62
N SER A 494 14.44 -27.07 -11.95
CA SER A 494 13.25 -26.80 -12.78
C SER A 494 12.50 -28.03 -13.29
N ASP A 495 13.06 -29.25 -13.17
CA ASP A 495 12.47 -30.49 -13.70
C ASP A 495 11.86 -31.39 -12.60
N GLY A 496 10.68 -31.96 -12.89
CA GLY A 496 9.94 -32.89 -12.04
C GLY A 496 10.61 -34.26 -11.86
N ALA A 497 11.39 -34.73 -12.85
CA ALA A 497 12.17 -35.97 -12.73
C ALA A 497 13.39 -35.80 -11.82
N ALA A 498 14.13 -34.70 -11.98
CA ALA A 498 15.23 -34.31 -11.08
C ALA A 498 14.74 -34.03 -9.64
N ARG A 499 13.51 -33.49 -9.48
CA ARG A 499 12.84 -33.37 -8.17
C ARG A 499 12.70 -34.73 -7.48
N ALA A 500 12.31 -35.78 -8.19
CA ALA A 500 12.11 -37.11 -7.60
C ALA A 500 13.43 -37.82 -7.24
N GLU A 501 14.49 -37.61 -8.03
CA GLU A 501 15.82 -38.18 -7.75
C GLU A 501 16.54 -37.47 -6.60
N LEU A 502 16.33 -36.16 -6.42
CA LEU A 502 16.90 -35.37 -5.32
C LEU A 502 16.05 -35.38 -4.04
N SER A 503 14.75 -35.72 -4.11
CA SER A 503 13.82 -35.71 -2.97
C SER A 503 13.72 -37.03 -2.20
N VAL A 504 14.72 -37.91 -2.23
CA VAL A 504 14.72 -39.17 -1.46
C VAL A 504 14.97 -38.93 0.05
N SER A 505 14.73 -37.72 0.55
CA SER A 505 14.88 -37.38 1.97
C SER A 505 13.59 -37.66 2.77
N PRO A 506 13.69 -38.12 4.03
CA PRO A 506 12.54 -38.27 4.93
C PRO A 506 11.71 -36.98 5.09
N GLU A 507 12.34 -35.82 4.90
CA GLU A 507 11.75 -34.48 5.00
C GLU A 507 10.65 -34.24 3.94
N ALA A 508 10.76 -34.84 2.74
CA ALA A 508 9.76 -34.69 1.68
C ALA A 508 8.39 -35.34 2.03
N GLY A 509 8.41 -36.40 2.85
CA GLY A 509 7.19 -37.05 3.34
C GLY A 509 6.47 -36.24 4.42
N ALA A 510 7.23 -35.56 5.29
CA ALA A 510 6.67 -34.66 6.30
C ALA A 510 6.08 -33.39 5.66
N ASP A 511 6.67 -32.90 4.57
CA ASP A 511 6.17 -31.73 3.83
C ASP A 511 4.77 -31.96 3.22
N ALA A 512 4.47 -33.19 2.80
CA ALA A 512 3.15 -33.56 2.27
C ALA A 512 2.03 -33.56 3.33
N LEU A 513 2.37 -33.53 4.63
CA LEU A 513 1.40 -33.46 5.73
C LEU A 513 0.92 -32.04 6.01
N TRP A 514 1.52 -31.04 5.37
CA TRP A 514 1.11 -29.64 5.48
C TRP A 514 0.21 -29.24 4.30
N PRO A 515 -0.73 -28.30 4.51
CA PRO A 515 -1.45 -27.68 3.41
C PRO A 515 -0.51 -26.99 2.43
N ARG A 516 -0.91 -26.90 1.16
CA ARG A 516 -0.15 -26.09 0.19
C ARG A 516 -0.26 -24.60 0.53
N PHE A 517 0.87 -23.91 0.52
CA PHE A 517 0.99 -22.46 0.66
C PHE A 517 1.53 -21.87 -0.64
N GLY A 518 1.25 -20.59 -0.89
CA GLY A 518 1.79 -19.81 -2.00
C GLY A 518 2.36 -18.47 -1.55
N THR A 519 2.89 -17.70 -2.49
CA THR A 519 3.42 -16.34 -2.26
C THR A 519 2.40 -15.41 -1.64
N ALA A 520 1.11 -15.56 -1.98
CA ALA A 520 0.03 -14.78 -1.37
C ALA A 520 -0.05 -15.02 0.16
N ASP A 521 0.10 -16.25 0.63
CA ASP A 521 0.11 -16.57 2.07
C ASP A 521 1.33 -15.91 2.74
N LEU A 522 2.52 -16.01 2.12
CA LEU A 522 3.75 -15.38 2.62
C LEU A 522 3.61 -13.86 2.78
N HIS A 523 2.97 -13.22 1.80
CA HIS A 523 2.74 -11.78 1.78
C HIS A 523 1.62 -11.35 2.71
N HIS A 524 0.61 -12.18 2.95
CA HIS A 524 -0.51 -11.83 3.82
C HIS A 524 -0.16 -11.94 5.30
N ARG A 525 0.64 -12.94 5.69
CA ARG A 525 1.05 -13.22 7.06
C ARG A 525 1.69 -12.00 7.76
N GLN A 526 1.20 -11.70 8.96
CA GLN A 526 1.70 -10.61 9.81
C GLN A 526 1.88 -11.07 11.26
N VAL A 527 2.77 -10.39 11.98
CA VAL A 527 2.87 -10.43 13.46
C VAL A 527 2.11 -9.22 13.98
N ASP A 528 1.21 -9.42 14.94
CA ASP A 528 0.43 -8.34 15.55
C ASP A 528 0.67 -8.25 17.05
N ARG A 529 1.28 -7.14 17.48
CA ARG A 529 1.49 -6.79 18.90
C ARG A 529 0.32 -6.00 19.49
N GLY A 530 -0.79 -5.93 18.78
CA GLY A 530 -2.02 -5.25 19.15
C GLY A 530 -3.00 -6.15 19.91
N PRO A 531 -4.19 -5.61 20.23
CA PRO A 531 -5.22 -6.38 20.92
C PRO A 531 -5.73 -7.55 20.06
N LEU A 532 -5.43 -8.77 20.51
CA LEU A 532 -5.89 -10.03 19.94
C LEU A 532 -7.10 -10.55 20.70
N ALA A 533 -8.17 -10.87 19.99
CA ALA A 533 -9.36 -11.52 20.53
C ALA A 533 -9.28 -13.05 20.37
N ARG A 534 -9.77 -13.78 21.37
CA ARG A 534 -9.87 -15.24 21.33
C ARG A 534 -10.81 -15.71 20.23
N ASP A 535 -10.46 -16.79 19.53
CA ASP A 535 -11.36 -17.46 18.59
C ASP A 535 -11.15 -18.98 18.69
N GLU A 536 -11.91 -19.60 19.59
CA GLU A 536 -11.78 -21.03 19.88
C GLU A 536 -11.99 -21.91 18.64
N PRO A 537 -13.03 -21.70 17.80
CA PRO A 537 -13.23 -22.55 16.63
C PRO A 537 -12.11 -22.43 15.59
N ALA A 538 -11.61 -21.22 15.30
CA ALA A 538 -10.52 -21.04 14.36
C ALA A 538 -9.22 -21.64 14.88
N PHE A 539 -8.94 -21.47 16.17
CA PHE A 539 -7.74 -22.00 16.81
C PHE A 539 -7.74 -23.53 16.83
N ALA A 540 -8.87 -24.15 17.19
CA ALA A 540 -9.00 -25.61 17.19
C ALA A 540 -8.80 -26.22 15.79
N ARG A 541 -9.40 -25.62 14.74
CA ARG A 541 -9.20 -26.07 13.35
C ARG A 541 -7.75 -25.95 12.91
N ALA A 542 -7.09 -24.84 13.25
CA ALA A 542 -5.68 -24.66 12.92
C ALA A 542 -4.81 -25.74 13.59
N LEU A 543 -5.04 -26.05 14.86
CA LEU A 543 -4.31 -27.10 15.59
C LEU A 543 -4.53 -28.50 15.00
N GLU A 544 -5.76 -28.84 14.65
CA GLU A 544 -6.08 -30.11 14.00
C GLU A 544 -5.33 -30.28 12.68
N GLU A 545 -5.29 -29.23 11.86
CA GLU A 545 -4.70 -29.26 10.52
C GLU A 545 -3.15 -29.28 10.56
N MET A 546 -2.49 -28.63 11.53
CA MET A 546 -1.02 -28.69 11.68
C MET A 546 -0.51 -29.90 12.47
N GLY A 547 -1.36 -30.55 13.26
CA GLY A 547 -0.98 -31.63 14.19
C GLY A 547 -0.11 -32.73 13.57
N PRO A 548 -0.51 -33.33 12.42
CA PRO A 548 0.29 -34.36 11.74
C PRO A 548 1.68 -33.88 11.34
N GLY A 549 1.77 -32.67 10.77
CA GLY A 549 3.03 -32.08 10.32
C GLY A 549 3.99 -31.77 11.48
N LEU A 550 3.46 -31.26 12.60
CA LEU A 550 4.26 -31.03 13.81
C LEU A 550 4.75 -32.34 14.43
N THR A 551 3.87 -33.34 14.57
CA THR A 551 4.21 -34.62 15.17
C THR A 551 5.28 -35.35 14.35
N ALA A 552 5.17 -35.34 13.02
CA ALA A 552 6.19 -35.91 12.14
C ALA A 552 7.57 -35.24 12.27
N ALA A 553 7.59 -33.97 12.68
CA ALA A 553 8.82 -33.21 12.94
C ALA A 553 9.33 -33.34 14.39
N GLY A 554 8.69 -34.16 15.25
CA GLY A 554 9.04 -34.25 16.67
C GLY A 554 8.71 -32.99 17.47
N LEU A 555 7.70 -32.24 17.01
CA LEU A 555 7.26 -30.96 17.56
C LEU A 555 5.84 -31.05 18.11
N ARG A 556 5.56 -30.22 19.10
CA ARG A 556 4.20 -30.02 19.62
C ARG A 556 3.96 -28.56 20.00
N LEU A 557 2.70 -28.14 19.94
CA LEU A 557 2.25 -26.87 20.52
C LEU A 557 1.61 -27.12 21.87
N ALA A 558 2.18 -26.54 22.92
CA ALA A 558 1.61 -26.56 24.26
C ALA A 558 0.83 -25.27 24.51
N THR A 559 -0.45 -25.38 24.89
CA THR A 559 -1.25 -24.24 25.34
C THR A 559 -0.95 -23.93 26.81
N ILE A 560 -0.65 -22.68 27.11
CA ILE A 560 -0.31 -22.20 28.45
C ILE A 560 -1.50 -21.46 29.06
N PRO A 561 -1.89 -21.72 30.32
CA PRO A 561 -2.92 -20.95 31.00
C PRO A 561 -2.55 -19.46 31.13
N ASP A 562 -3.49 -18.56 30.84
CA ASP A 562 -3.28 -17.09 30.85
C ASP A 562 -2.62 -16.57 32.14
N ALA A 563 -3.05 -17.05 33.30
CA ALA A 563 -2.49 -16.62 34.58
C ALA A 563 -0.99 -16.95 34.70
N GLY A 564 -0.58 -18.14 34.25
CA GLY A 564 0.81 -18.57 34.22
C GLY A 564 1.61 -17.77 33.19
N TRP A 565 1.07 -17.62 31.98
CA TRP A 565 1.67 -16.84 30.90
C TRP A 565 1.98 -15.40 31.32
N ARG A 566 0.99 -14.69 31.89
CA ARG A 566 1.16 -13.30 32.32
C ARG A 566 2.21 -13.12 33.40
N SER A 567 2.26 -14.05 34.36
CA SER A 567 3.27 -14.04 35.43
C SER A 567 4.67 -14.18 34.85
N LEU A 568 4.87 -15.18 33.97
CA LEU A 568 6.15 -15.41 33.31
C LEU A 568 6.51 -14.23 32.40
N LEU A 569 5.57 -13.67 31.65
CA LEU A 569 5.83 -12.56 30.72
C LEU A 569 6.23 -11.29 31.45
N ALA A 570 5.59 -10.98 32.58
CA ALA A 570 5.97 -9.86 33.42
C ALA A 570 7.40 -10.03 33.97
N GLN A 571 7.73 -11.24 34.43
CA GLN A 571 9.07 -11.56 34.91
C GLN A 571 10.13 -11.47 33.80
N ALA A 572 9.86 -12.07 32.63
CA ALA A 572 10.75 -12.04 31.48
C ALA A 572 11.02 -10.60 31.01
N SER A 573 9.96 -9.80 30.87
CA SER A 573 10.06 -8.39 30.49
C SER A 573 10.91 -7.59 31.48
N LEU A 574 10.68 -7.77 32.79
CA LEU A 574 11.48 -7.09 33.81
C LEU A 574 12.95 -7.54 33.80
N SER A 575 13.21 -8.85 33.64
CA SER A 575 14.57 -9.39 33.57
C SER A 575 15.34 -8.89 32.33
N MET A 576 14.66 -8.79 31.19
CA MET A 576 15.22 -8.18 29.97
C MET A 576 15.59 -6.71 30.22
N ILE A 577 14.69 -5.91 30.78
CA ILE A 577 14.95 -4.48 31.10
C ILE A 577 16.06 -4.34 32.16
N ALA A 578 16.09 -5.24 33.14
CA ALA A 578 17.11 -5.31 34.18
C ALA A 578 18.50 -5.71 33.66
N THR A 579 18.59 -6.17 32.40
CA THR A 579 19.85 -6.57 31.76
C THR A 579 20.28 -5.52 30.72
N PRO A 580 21.20 -4.58 31.05
CA PRO A 580 21.48 -3.42 30.21
C PRO A 580 21.90 -3.75 28.78
N ARG A 581 22.66 -4.84 28.57
CA ARG A 581 23.13 -5.23 27.23
C ARG A 581 21.98 -5.70 26.35
N ILE A 582 21.10 -6.55 26.88
CA ILE A 582 19.93 -7.08 26.15
C ILE A 582 18.99 -5.92 25.82
N PHE A 583 18.67 -5.08 26.81
CA PHE A 583 17.77 -3.95 26.59
C PHE A 583 18.32 -2.91 25.61
N ALA A 584 19.63 -2.60 25.67
CA ALA A 584 20.26 -1.70 24.71
C ALA A 584 20.24 -2.26 23.27
N GLU A 585 20.45 -3.57 23.11
CA GLU A 585 20.35 -4.24 21.81
C GLU A 585 18.91 -4.22 21.27
N ALA A 586 17.91 -4.54 22.09
CA ALA A 586 16.50 -4.44 21.72
C ALA A 586 16.08 -3.01 21.32
N LEU A 587 16.61 -1.99 22.01
CA LEU A 587 16.40 -0.59 21.64
C LEU A 587 17.06 -0.22 20.30
N ASP A 588 18.25 -0.75 19.99
CA ASP A 588 18.91 -0.49 18.69
C ASP A 588 18.10 -1.01 17.50
N TRP A 589 17.24 -2.01 17.71
CA TRP A 589 16.32 -2.51 16.69
C TRP A 589 14.94 -1.85 16.67
N CYS A 590 14.70 -0.85 17.52
CA CYS A 590 13.48 -0.03 17.46
C CYS A 590 13.64 1.16 16.51
N ARG A 591 12.61 1.43 15.69
CA ARG A 591 12.51 2.57 14.75
C ARG A 591 11.36 3.48 15.16
N PHE A 592 11.56 4.30 16.18
CA PHE A 592 10.47 5.12 16.75
C PHE A 592 10.05 6.31 15.88
N ASP A 593 10.86 6.71 14.90
CA ASP A 593 10.65 7.91 14.10
C ASP A 593 10.95 7.64 12.62
N LYS A 594 10.06 8.11 11.75
CA LYS A 594 10.15 7.94 10.29
C LYS A 594 11.41 8.55 9.67
N ARG A 595 12.12 9.41 10.40
CA ARG A 595 13.38 10.03 9.97
C ARG A 595 14.60 9.13 10.20
N ASP A 596 14.45 7.98 10.86
CA ASP A 596 15.54 7.00 10.95
C ASP A 596 15.90 6.51 9.53
N PRO A 597 17.17 6.57 9.11
CA PRO A 597 17.57 6.17 7.74
C PRO A 597 17.24 4.71 7.42
N ARG A 598 17.13 3.84 8.43
CA ARG A 598 16.76 2.42 8.28
C ARG A 598 15.27 2.16 8.53
N TYR A 599 14.45 3.19 8.72
CA TYR A 599 13.03 3.04 9.07
C TYR A 599 12.26 2.16 8.08
N HIS A 600 12.58 2.28 6.78
CA HIS A 600 11.93 1.50 5.71
C HIS A 600 12.66 0.21 5.34
N GLU A 601 13.68 -0.20 6.10
CA GLU A 601 14.50 -1.37 5.80
C GLU A 601 14.32 -2.48 6.84
N ASP A 602 14.41 -2.16 8.13
CA ASP A 602 14.48 -3.16 9.20
C ASP A 602 13.96 -2.67 10.56
N GLY A 603 14.07 -3.52 11.57
CA GLY A 603 13.67 -3.17 12.94
C GLY A 603 12.16 -3.14 13.15
N LEU A 604 11.76 -2.82 14.38
CA LEU A 604 10.38 -2.68 14.81
C LEU A 604 10.01 -1.20 14.88
N THR A 605 9.09 -0.76 14.03
CA THR A 605 8.59 0.63 14.06
C THR A 605 7.69 0.86 15.27
N ALA A 606 7.48 2.13 15.64
CA ALA A 606 6.51 2.49 16.67
C ALA A 606 5.12 1.92 16.38
N GLU A 607 4.71 1.93 15.11
CA GLU A 607 3.45 1.33 14.64
C GLU A 607 3.44 -0.19 14.89
N CYS A 608 4.50 -0.90 14.51
CA CYS A 608 4.63 -2.35 14.74
C CYS A 608 4.65 -2.73 16.22
N LEU A 609 5.15 -1.82 17.08
CA LEU A 609 5.15 -1.94 18.54
C LEU A 609 3.85 -1.44 19.19
N ARG A 610 2.91 -0.92 18.40
CA ARG A 610 1.66 -0.29 18.88
C ARG A 610 1.89 0.86 19.87
N LEU A 611 3.02 1.55 19.74
CA LEU A 611 3.36 2.71 20.57
C LEU A 611 2.66 3.97 20.05
N PRO A 612 1.93 4.71 20.91
CA PRO A 612 1.32 5.96 20.51
C PRO A 612 2.40 7.02 20.20
N PRO A 613 2.16 7.95 19.26
CA PRO A 613 3.15 8.97 18.84
C PRO A 613 3.73 9.80 19.99
N ILE A 614 2.94 10.05 21.04
CA ILE A 614 3.36 10.81 22.23
C ILE A 614 4.51 10.12 22.99
N LEU A 615 4.61 8.79 22.92
CA LEU A 615 5.70 8.01 23.51
C LEU A 615 6.84 7.78 22.52
N ALA A 616 6.52 7.65 21.23
CA ALA A 616 7.50 7.38 20.18
C ALA A 616 8.46 8.57 19.92
N VAL A 617 7.95 9.80 19.88
CA VAL A 617 8.75 11.00 19.53
C VAL A 617 9.83 11.34 20.57
N PRO A 618 9.56 11.31 21.89
CA PRO A 618 10.64 11.43 22.89
C PRO A 618 11.58 10.22 22.85
N GLY A 619 11.03 9.01 22.65
CA GLY A 619 11.79 7.77 22.53
C GLY A 619 12.84 7.82 21.42
N SER A 620 12.52 8.41 20.26
CA SER A 620 13.47 8.53 19.14
C SER A 620 14.65 9.45 19.43
N ARG A 621 14.44 10.54 20.19
CA ARG A 621 15.52 11.46 20.60
C ARG A 621 16.46 10.83 21.61
N LEU A 622 15.92 9.97 22.47
CA LEU A 622 16.65 9.27 23.51
C LEU A 622 17.36 8.02 22.96
N ASN A 623 16.82 7.37 21.93
CA ASN A 623 17.35 6.14 21.33
C ASN A 623 18.55 6.37 20.37
N SER A 624 19.52 7.19 20.75
CA SER A 624 20.77 7.38 20.01
C SER A 624 21.86 6.41 20.49
N SER A 625 22.81 6.06 19.62
CA SER A 625 23.92 5.15 19.98
C SER A 625 24.72 5.62 21.20
N ALA A 626 24.87 6.93 21.39
CA ALA A 626 25.55 7.52 22.55
C ALA A 626 24.75 7.43 23.86
N LEU A 627 23.42 7.58 23.80
CA LEU A 627 22.56 7.61 24.98
C LEU A 627 22.03 6.22 25.38
N ARG A 628 21.91 5.28 24.44
CA ARG A 628 21.37 3.93 24.66
C ARG A 628 22.01 3.18 25.84
N PRO A 629 23.35 3.10 25.98
CA PRO A 629 23.96 2.42 27.11
C PRO A 629 23.61 3.06 28.45
N TRP A 630 23.49 4.39 28.49
CA TRP A 630 23.14 5.14 29.70
C TRP A 630 21.67 4.94 30.09
N ILE A 631 20.76 5.04 29.13
CA ILE A 631 19.33 4.78 29.32
C ILE A 631 19.12 3.34 29.81
N ALA A 632 19.80 2.38 29.18
CA ALA A 632 19.68 0.98 29.56
C ALA A 632 20.16 0.72 30.99
N ARG A 633 21.23 1.39 31.44
CA ARG A 633 21.68 1.31 32.83
C ARG A 633 20.70 1.93 33.82
N ILE A 634 20.09 3.06 33.48
CA ILE A 634 19.06 3.70 34.32
C ILE A 634 17.82 2.81 34.43
N ALA A 635 17.31 2.35 33.29
CA ALA A 635 16.15 1.45 33.25
C ALA A 635 16.42 0.17 34.03
N ALA A 636 17.61 -0.42 33.88
CA ALA A 636 18.01 -1.59 34.64
C ALA A 636 18.08 -1.32 36.16
N THR A 637 18.64 -0.19 36.57
CA THR A 637 18.72 0.20 37.99
C THR A 637 17.33 0.35 38.62
N ALA A 638 16.36 0.89 37.86
CA ALA A 638 14.98 1.01 38.31
C ALA A 638 14.21 -0.31 38.30
N ALA A 639 14.48 -1.19 37.32
CA ALA A 639 13.80 -2.47 37.15
C ALA A 639 14.32 -3.55 38.10
N LEU A 640 15.61 -3.54 38.47
CA LEU A 640 16.24 -4.56 39.31
C LEU A 640 15.51 -4.82 40.64
N PRO A 641 15.15 -3.81 41.47
CA PRO A 641 14.40 -4.07 42.70
C PRO A 641 13.00 -4.63 42.44
N LEU A 642 12.35 -4.25 41.33
CA LEU A 642 11.04 -4.75 40.94
C LEU A 642 11.12 -6.21 40.47
N ASP A 643 12.13 -6.55 39.68
CA ASP A 643 12.41 -7.91 39.22
C ASP A 643 12.71 -8.83 40.41
N VAL A 644 13.61 -8.43 41.31
CA VAL A 644 13.91 -9.18 42.54
C VAL A 644 12.66 -9.36 43.41
N GLY A 645 11.89 -8.28 43.61
CA GLY A 645 10.63 -8.33 44.35
C GLY A 645 9.60 -9.27 43.71
N HIS A 646 9.43 -9.20 42.38
CA HIS A 646 8.53 -10.06 41.62
C HIS A 646 8.95 -11.53 41.70
N ARG A 647 10.25 -11.84 41.59
CA ARG A 647 10.80 -13.20 41.73
C ARG A 647 10.51 -13.78 43.13
N VAL A 648 10.68 -12.98 44.18
CA VAL A 648 10.41 -13.40 45.57
C VAL A 648 8.91 -13.65 45.78
N LEU A 649 8.06 -12.76 45.28
CA LEU A 649 6.60 -12.88 45.38
C LEU A 649 6.07 -14.07 44.57
N ALA A 650 6.53 -14.27 43.34
CA ALA A 650 6.13 -15.37 42.47
C ALA A 650 6.51 -16.74 43.07
N LYS A 651 7.66 -16.85 43.76
CA LYS A 651 8.05 -18.06 44.49
C LYS A 651 7.20 -18.31 45.75
N ARG A 652 6.72 -17.24 46.40
CA ARG A 652 6.00 -17.31 47.68
C ARG A 652 4.49 -17.46 47.52
N PHE A 653 3.94 -16.97 46.40
CA PHE A 653 2.52 -16.98 46.07
C PHE A 653 2.34 -17.37 44.60
N PRO A 654 2.25 -18.67 44.26
CA PRO A 654 1.95 -19.09 42.90
C PRO A 654 0.55 -18.58 42.49
N PRO A 655 0.34 -18.28 41.19
CA PRO A 655 -0.93 -17.72 40.72
C PRO A 655 -2.10 -18.67 41.03
N PRO A 656 -3.28 -18.14 41.39
CA PRO A 656 -4.47 -18.96 41.65
C PRO A 656 -4.93 -19.73 40.41
N ALA A 657 -5.68 -20.81 40.63
CA ALA A 657 -6.26 -21.64 39.55
C ALA A 657 -7.12 -20.79 38.59
N PRO A 658 -7.15 -21.11 37.28
CA PRO A 658 -7.70 -20.24 36.25
C PRO A 658 -9.21 -20.01 36.42
N ALA A 659 -9.62 -18.74 36.46
CA ALA A 659 -11.01 -18.32 36.23
C ALA A 659 -11.27 -18.22 34.71
N SER A 660 -12.52 -18.40 34.28
CA SER A 660 -12.90 -18.59 32.87
C SER A 660 -12.34 -17.52 31.91
N ASP A 661 -11.62 -18.01 30.90
CA ASP A 661 -10.60 -17.32 30.07
C ASP A 661 -11.13 -16.79 28.72
N SER A 662 -12.45 -16.52 28.62
CA SER A 662 -13.14 -16.43 27.32
C SER A 662 -12.89 -15.16 26.50
N ALA A 663 -12.19 -14.16 27.04
CA ALA A 663 -11.95 -12.87 26.37
C ALA A 663 -10.51 -12.65 25.86
N ARG A 664 -9.59 -13.58 26.13
CA ARG A 664 -8.13 -13.38 25.94
C ARG A 664 -7.53 -14.34 24.92
N PRO A 665 -6.46 -13.93 24.20
CA PRO A 665 -5.88 -14.77 23.16
C PRO A 665 -5.36 -16.10 23.71
N HIS A 666 -5.17 -17.07 22.83
CA HIS A 666 -4.54 -18.33 23.19
C HIS A 666 -3.03 -18.08 23.39
N HIS A 667 -2.42 -18.69 24.40
CA HIS A 667 -0.98 -18.63 24.59
C HIS A 667 -0.37 -19.98 24.29
N VAL A 668 0.60 -20.03 23.39
CA VAL A 668 1.19 -21.29 22.96
C VAL A 668 2.71 -21.24 22.95
N VAL A 669 3.29 -22.40 23.22
CA VAL A 669 4.74 -22.64 23.14
C VAL A 669 4.97 -23.79 22.18
N LEU A 670 5.79 -23.56 21.15
CA LEU A 670 6.35 -24.62 20.33
C LEU A 670 7.47 -25.30 21.12
N THR A 671 7.33 -26.60 21.35
CA THR A 671 8.32 -27.40 22.05
C THR A 671 8.77 -28.58 21.19
N ALA A 672 10.03 -28.98 21.37
CA ALA A 672 10.59 -30.20 20.80
C ALA A 672 10.81 -31.25 21.88
N ASP A 673 10.66 -32.51 21.48
CA ASP A 673 10.99 -33.67 22.31
C ASP A 673 12.50 -33.74 22.61
N ALA A 674 12.88 -34.51 23.63
CA ALA A 674 14.28 -34.63 24.05
C ALA A 674 15.18 -35.16 22.91
N GLY A 675 16.20 -34.38 22.53
CA GLY A 675 17.13 -34.71 21.44
C GLY A 675 16.78 -34.13 20.07
N ALA A 676 15.61 -33.48 19.92
CA ALA A 676 15.26 -32.72 18.72
C ALA A 676 15.65 -31.24 18.89
N GLY A 677 16.37 -30.68 17.91
CA GLY A 677 16.77 -29.27 17.92
C GLY A 677 18.16 -28.98 18.51
N ASP A 678 19.03 -29.98 18.69
CA ASP A 678 20.34 -29.80 19.35
C ASP A 678 21.44 -29.26 18.41
N SER A 679 21.14 -29.13 17.11
CA SER A 679 22.06 -28.58 16.12
C SER A 679 21.41 -27.44 15.30
N ALA A 680 22.24 -26.58 14.71
CA ALA A 680 21.77 -25.52 13.81
C ALA A 680 20.93 -26.07 12.64
N ARG A 681 21.26 -27.28 12.14
CA ARG A 681 20.48 -27.98 11.11
C ARG A 681 19.06 -28.29 11.59
N ASP A 682 18.94 -28.82 12.80
CA ASP A 682 17.63 -29.16 13.37
C ASP A 682 16.83 -27.89 13.64
N GLU A 683 17.44 -26.85 14.19
CA GLU A 683 16.79 -25.56 14.45
C GLU A 683 16.32 -24.89 13.14
N ILE A 684 17.05 -25.02 12.03
CA ILE A 684 16.59 -24.57 10.71
C ILE A 684 15.36 -25.36 10.25
N ALA A 685 15.36 -26.70 10.40
CA ALA A 685 14.20 -27.52 10.05
C ALA A 685 12.96 -27.16 10.89
N ILE A 686 13.17 -26.87 12.18
CA ILE A 686 12.13 -26.37 13.09
C ILE A 686 11.63 -24.99 12.63
N GLY A 687 12.52 -24.10 12.19
CA GLY A 687 12.16 -22.80 11.64
C GLY A 687 11.24 -22.90 10.41
N ARG A 688 11.44 -23.91 9.55
CA ARG A 688 10.52 -24.20 8.43
C ARG A 688 9.11 -24.55 8.94
N CYS A 689 9.02 -25.42 9.95
CA CYS A 689 7.75 -25.80 10.58
C CYS A 689 7.08 -24.64 11.32
N LEU A 690 7.88 -23.77 11.96
CA LEU A 690 7.39 -22.56 12.64
C LEU A 690 6.72 -21.60 11.65
N LEU A 691 7.33 -21.39 10.47
CA LEU A 691 6.70 -20.56 9.44
C LEU A 691 5.36 -21.15 9.01
N ARG A 692 5.30 -22.45 8.68
CA ARG A 692 4.05 -23.10 8.26
C ARG A 692 2.96 -23.03 9.33
N THR A 693 3.34 -23.19 10.59
CA THR A 693 2.45 -22.98 11.75
C THR A 693 1.82 -21.59 11.71
N TRP A 694 2.63 -20.55 11.49
CA TRP A 694 2.13 -19.17 11.43
C TRP A 694 1.31 -18.87 10.18
N LEU A 695 1.66 -19.45 9.02
CA LEU A 695 0.85 -19.35 7.81
C LEU A 695 -0.51 -20.01 7.99
N LEU A 696 -0.58 -21.13 8.72
CA LEU A 696 -1.84 -21.81 8.96
C LEU A 696 -2.74 -21.04 9.92
N PHE A 697 -2.19 -20.47 10.99
CA PHE A 697 -2.94 -19.53 11.82
C PHE A 697 -3.48 -18.36 10.98
N ASP A 698 -2.64 -17.77 10.13
CA ASP A 698 -3.02 -16.67 9.25
C ASP A 698 -4.19 -17.01 8.31
N ARG A 699 -4.16 -18.22 7.72
CA ARG A 699 -5.22 -18.76 6.85
C ARG A 699 -6.56 -18.95 7.58
N HIS A 700 -6.52 -19.30 8.86
CA HIS A 700 -7.70 -19.37 9.72
C HIS A 700 -8.13 -18.00 10.30
N GLY A 701 -7.52 -16.91 9.83
CA GLY A 701 -7.84 -15.54 10.24
C GLY A 701 -7.26 -15.16 11.61
N LEU A 702 -6.28 -15.91 12.10
CA LEU A 702 -5.57 -15.65 13.35
C LEU A 702 -4.24 -14.93 13.09
N ARG A 703 -3.75 -14.21 14.08
CA ARG A 703 -2.44 -13.55 14.09
C ARG A 703 -1.66 -13.95 15.32
N VAL A 704 -0.35 -13.84 15.21
CA VAL A 704 0.60 -14.18 16.27
C VAL A 704 1.21 -12.92 16.88
N ASP A 705 1.32 -12.88 18.20
CA ASP A 705 2.16 -11.95 18.96
C ASP A 705 3.34 -12.74 19.56
N VAL A 706 4.58 -12.31 19.32
CA VAL A 706 5.78 -13.12 19.60
C VAL A 706 6.46 -12.63 20.88
N HIS A 707 6.78 -13.56 21.77
CA HIS A 707 7.34 -13.31 23.11
C HIS A 707 8.61 -14.13 23.35
N SER A 708 9.68 -13.90 22.57
CA SER A 708 10.96 -14.62 22.69
C SER A 708 11.56 -14.51 24.10
N GLU A 709 11.36 -13.38 24.79
CA GLU A 709 11.89 -13.13 26.12
C GLU A 709 11.49 -14.20 27.15
N LEU A 710 10.35 -14.87 26.96
CA LEU A 710 9.90 -15.95 27.83
C LEU A 710 10.83 -17.17 27.80
N LYS A 711 11.39 -17.50 26.62
CA LYS A 711 12.29 -18.65 26.45
C LYS A 711 13.76 -18.28 26.66
N ASP A 712 14.13 -17.02 26.49
CA ASP A 712 15.54 -16.61 26.55
C ASP A 712 16.03 -16.37 27.99
N ILE A 713 15.13 -16.03 28.91
CA ILE A 713 15.44 -15.89 30.32
C ILE A 713 15.37 -17.27 31.00
N PRO A 714 16.45 -17.76 31.63
CA PRO A 714 16.50 -19.13 32.18
C PRO A 714 15.38 -19.47 33.15
N GLU A 715 15.02 -18.54 34.05
CA GLU A 715 13.98 -18.76 35.04
C GLU A 715 12.59 -18.88 34.42
N THR A 716 12.28 -18.07 33.41
CA THR A 716 10.98 -18.16 32.73
C THR A 716 10.96 -19.32 31.73
N ASN A 717 12.10 -19.69 31.15
CA ASN A 717 12.22 -20.92 30.35
C ASN A 717 11.86 -22.15 31.19
N GLN A 718 12.38 -22.24 32.43
CA GLN A 718 12.01 -23.31 33.35
C GLN A 718 10.50 -23.27 33.68
N GLY A 719 9.95 -22.09 33.97
CA GLY A 719 8.51 -21.94 34.19
C GLY A 719 7.65 -22.36 33.00
N LEU A 720 8.11 -22.10 31.77
CA LEU A 720 7.45 -22.60 30.56
C LEU A 720 7.50 -24.14 30.51
N ARG A 721 8.62 -24.78 30.85
CA ARG A 721 8.72 -26.26 30.90
C ARG A 721 7.77 -26.85 31.93
N ASP A 722 7.66 -26.22 33.09
CA ASP A 722 6.77 -26.66 34.17
C ASP A 722 5.28 -26.62 33.73
N LEU A 723 4.90 -25.63 32.92
CA LEU A 723 3.52 -25.47 32.42
C LEU A 723 3.24 -26.24 31.13
N ALA A 724 4.21 -26.32 30.21
CA ALA A 724 4.08 -26.94 28.90
C ALA A 724 4.32 -28.46 28.91
N GLY A 725 4.92 -29.00 29.98
CA GLY A 725 5.37 -30.38 30.05
C GLY A 725 6.79 -30.60 29.49
N PRO A 726 7.28 -31.86 29.47
CA PRO A 726 8.66 -32.18 29.09
C PRO A 726 8.94 -31.75 27.64
N GLY A 727 10.10 -31.12 27.41
CA GLY A 727 10.54 -30.65 26.09
C GLY A 727 11.28 -29.31 26.17
N ARG A 728 12.04 -28.98 25.13
CA ARG A 728 12.75 -27.68 25.01
C ARG A 728 11.77 -26.62 24.45
N PRO A 729 11.50 -25.51 25.14
CA PRO A 729 10.77 -24.38 24.56
C PRO A 729 11.59 -23.72 23.45
N LEU A 730 11.01 -23.60 22.25
CA LEU A 730 11.69 -23.11 21.04
C LEU A 730 11.11 -21.78 20.55
N ALA A 731 9.81 -21.59 20.66
CA ALA A 731 9.14 -20.32 20.34
C ALA A 731 7.90 -20.15 21.22
N ALA A 732 7.65 -18.94 21.68
CA ALA A 732 6.52 -18.60 22.54
C ALA A 732 5.73 -17.45 21.91
N PHE A 733 4.43 -17.64 21.71
CA PHE A 733 3.57 -16.63 21.08
C PHE A 733 2.12 -16.70 21.54
N SER A 734 1.44 -15.55 21.51
CA SER A 734 -0.01 -15.45 21.68
C SER A 734 -0.71 -15.51 20.32
N VAL A 735 -1.91 -16.09 20.25
CA VAL A 735 -2.67 -16.32 19.01
C VAL A 735 -4.11 -15.86 19.17
N GLY A 736 -4.60 -15.06 18.22
CA GLY A 736 -5.98 -14.58 18.21
C GLY A 736 -6.33 -13.75 16.98
N ARG A 737 -7.58 -13.29 16.88
CA ARG A 737 -8.03 -12.37 15.83
C ARG A 737 -7.60 -10.94 16.14
N SER A 738 -6.95 -10.28 15.20
CA SER A 738 -6.68 -8.85 15.32
C SER A 738 -7.98 -8.06 15.35
N THR A 739 -8.11 -7.17 16.34
CA THR A 739 -9.28 -6.29 16.49
C THR A 739 -9.08 -4.92 15.84
N THR A 740 -7.89 -4.66 15.30
CA THR A 740 -7.52 -3.40 14.66
C THR A 740 -6.66 -3.69 13.41
N PRO A 741 -6.57 -2.75 12.44
CA PRO A 741 -5.67 -2.89 11.31
C PRO A 741 -4.23 -3.19 11.77
N VAL A 742 -3.56 -4.14 11.10
CA VAL A 742 -2.23 -4.63 11.48
C VAL A 742 -1.15 -3.91 10.66
N PRO A 743 -0.25 -3.15 11.30
CA PRO A 743 0.88 -2.50 10.63
C PRO A 743 1.79 -3.54 9.97
N ARG A 744 2.33 -3.20 8.79
CA ARG A 744 3.33 -4.02 8.12
C ARG A 744 4.72 -3.61 8.57
N SER A 745 5.53 -4.59 8.94
CA SER A 745 6.97 -4.38 9.12
C SER A 745 7.63 -4.21 7.77
N HIS A 746 8.59 -3.28 7.71
CA HIS A 746 9.38 -3.05 6.52
C HIS A 746 10.36 -4.21 6.27
N ARG A 747 10.81 -4.34 5.02
CA ARG A 747 11.80 -5.34 4.61
C ARG A 747 12.84 -4.68 3.73
N LYS A 748 14.09 -5.12 3.89
CA LYS A 748 15.19 -4.73 3.03
C LYS A 748 14.88 -5.19 1.61
N PRO A 749 15.17 -4.37 0.59
CA PRO A 749 15.22 -4.85 -0.78
C PRO A 749 16.21 -6.03 -0.87
N PRO A 750 15.86 -7.08 -1.62
CA PRO A 750 16.71 -8.26 -1.79
C PRO A 750 18.06 -7.94 -2.43
#